data_AF-A0A1H6RTN5-F1
#
_entry.id   AF-A0A1H6RTN5-F1
#
_cell.length_a   1.000
_cell.length_b   1.000
_cell.length_c   1.000
_cell.angle_alpha   90.00
_cell.angle_beta   90.00
_cell.angle_gamma   90.00
#
_symmetry.space_group_name_H-M   'P 1'
#
loop_
_entity.id
_entity.type
_entity.pdbx_description
1 polymer ?
#
loop_
_entity_poly.entity_id
_entity_poly.type
_entity_poly.pdbx_seq_one_letter_code
_entity_poly.pdbx_strand_id
1 'polypeptide(L)'
;MEKKEWVKTMKAYYQKAATIFSDYRHYVPSYAPAALTFYLIILIVPAISIVAFATSLFHFNSDMLVNLLEQYLTSSYAIMLVDIIKNPTISLGSFVVFALSLYAISRGVGNVYQISKELFPDAKNDEDTIIGYYAYTFEITIVLLLFAIGFVFFIAIGPIAAFFDVFYDYLLLRQILLFSLFILFFSLIYKLIPKPHIFLNEAIKGAVVTTLGDIILYFIIRYYFKNVSFSNVYGPLASIVMVFFVLNWGCEIFYVGMYVTHLFYEKRLAHSISIIKVDAINHLGQGVAKLAGKKTLLKNVLPHEIVQVAIKKERAHDIDALAMKIIVPSAMRTTPVCLQADLCDDCCFQYMASSAQLTHKKETLATLIKRFTTFKDYHLSFMPSDQQLHYLKDVQYDLYDYKGTVYFGELTKESITFKSQCLLNDEMINATLHYLEEVMNACHVSTYDDPTQKGIKGVRIKQVEEGCLVFIESGRGDLNEELVEKLKANKQILGLYKCQVMRVGRYIKLGSPVHIYGRHHYHLTSQNITYRLSYQSNFTFNRNLSKTLYELVEKDNHVLALYCGNGMMEYGLSNEVSCIFDEDYEFEDALRNKKNLNLINMHLYKGPVEQRASQLLSRNHYDSVIVHLENHQFSSILSQSFYHSDIKRVIVISDDVYGFLKSIHSYDTMRMQTCYKLTYVEGFDKAHYTSEIGGLFVFVRK
;
A
#
# COMPACT_ATOMS: atom_id res chain seq x y z
N MET A 1 57.94 13.29 -21.42
CA MET A 1 57.04 12.61 -20.46
C MET A 1 55.58 12.70 -20.89
N GLU A 2 55.10 13.87 -21.33
CA GLU A 2 53.70 14.11 -21.76
C GLU A 2 53.15 13.15 -22.84
N LYS A 3 53.97 12.75 -23.82
CA LYS A 3 53.52 11.84 -24.90
C LYS A 3 53.16 10.43 -24.39
N LYS A 4 53.78 9.95 -23.30
CA LYS A 4 53.45 8.65 -22.68
C LYS A 4 52.17 8.71 -21.84
N GLU A 5 51.89 9.87 -21.25
CA GLU A 5 50.72 10.09 -20.39
C GLU A 5 49.44 10.29 -21.23
N TRP A 6 49.56 10.99 -22.37
CA TRP A 6 48.49 11.09 -23.36
C TRP A 6 48.13 9.73 -23.97
N VAL A 7 49.13 8.91 -24.34
CA VAL A 7 48.90 7.55 -24.86
C VAL A 7 48.26 6.64 -23.80
N LYS A 8 48.66 6.75 -22.53
CA LYS A 8 48.05 5.99 -21.43
C LYS A 8 46.58 6.37 -21.22
N THR A 9 46.28 7.66 -21.27
CA THR A 9 44.92 8.21 -21.15
C THR A 9 44.04 7.77 -22.33
N MET A 10 44.53 7.89 -23.56
CA MET A 10 43.83 7.41 -24.76
C MET A 10 43.59 5.90 -24.72
N LYS A 11 44.55 5.11 -24.23
CA LYS A 11 44.39 3.67 -24.05
C LYS A 11 43.29 3.33 -23.02
N ALA A 12 43.20 4.09 -21.93
CA ALA A 12 42.14 3.93 -20.93
C ALA A 12 40.75 4.28 -21.49
N TYR A 13 40.63 5.37 -22.27
CA TYR A 13 39.38 5.71 -22.96
C TYR A 13 38.98 4.66 -23.98
N TYR A 14 39.93 4.17 -24.78
CA TYR A 14 39.68 3.09 -25.74
C TYR A 14 39.22 1.82 -25.05
N GLN A 15 39.87 1.40 -23.97
CA GLN A 15 39.47 0.22 -23.19
C GLN A 15 38.05 0.38 -22.64
N LYS A 16 37.73 1.55 -22.08
CA LYS A 16 36.37 1.84 -21.59
C LYS A 16 35.33 1.83 -22.70
N ALA A 17 35.64 2.39 -23.86
CA ALA A 17 34.76 2.35 -25.02
C ALA A 17 34.57 0.92 -25.54
N ALA A 18 35.63 0.13 -25.59
CA ALA A 18 35.59 -1.27 -26.01
C ALA A 18 34.75 -2.13 -25.04
N THR A 19 34.84 -1.90 -23.73
CA THR A 19 33.99 -2.61 -22.75
C THR A 19 32.52 -2.26 -22.91
N ILE A 20 32.19 -0.97 -23.09
CA ILE A 20 30.79 -0.54 -23.30
C ILE A 20 30.24 -1.12 -24.62
N PHE A 21 31.06 -1.10 -25.68
CA PHE A 21 30.66 -1.68 -26.96
C PHE A 21 30.48 -3.19 -26.88
N SER A 22 31.36 -3.89 -26.17
CA SER A 22 31.23 -5.34 -25.95
C SER A 22 29.98 -5.69 -25.17
N ASP A 23 29.64 -4.90 -24.15
CA ASP A 23 28.43 -5.08 -23.34
C ASP A 23 27.16 -4.81 -24.18
N TYR A 24 27.14 -3.70 -24.92
CA TYR A 24 26.07 -3.44 -25.89
C TYR A 24 25.88 -4.60 -26.88
N ARG A 25 26.98 -5.15 -27.43
CA ARG A 25 26.90 -6.25 -28.42
C ARG A 25 26.53 -7.60 -27.82
N HIS A 26 26.64 -7.76 -26.51
CA HIS A 26 26.13 -8.93 -25.80
C HIS A 26 24.60 -8.96 -25.85
N TYR A 27 23.95 -7.82 -25.60
CA TYR A 27 22.48 -7.70 -25.59
C TYR A 27 21.88 -7.38 -26.96
N VAL A 28 22.62 -6.72 -27.84
CA VAL A 28 22.16 -6.35 -29.17
C VAL A 28 23.10 -6.96 -30.21
N PRO A 29 22.79 -8.19 -30.67
CA PRO A 29 23.55 -8.87 -31.71
C PRO A 29 23.63 -8.06 -33.00
N SER A 30 24.66 -8.29 -33.81
CA SER A 30 24.88 -7.52 -35.03
C SER A 30 23.84 -7.67 -36.12
N TYR A 31 23.04 -8.74 -36.06
CA TYR A 31 21.94 -8.94 -37.00
C TYR A 31 20.67 -8.20 -36.59
N ALA A 32 20.53 -7.75 -35.34
CA ALA A 32 19.27 -7.19 -34.83
C ALA A 32 18.84 -5.89 -35.55
N PRO A 33 19.75 -4.93 -35.79
CA PRO A 33 19.45 -3.73 -36.60
C PRO A 33 19.08 -4.09 -38.05
N ALA A 34 19.81 -5.02 -38.66
CA ALA A 34 19.56 -5.47 -40.03
C ALA A 34 18.18 -6.15 -40.17
N ALA A 35 17.80 -6.98 -39.19
CA ALA A 35 16.48 -7.59 -39.13
C ALA A 35 15.38 -6.54 -38.98
N LEU A 36 15.56 -5.54 -38.13
CA LEU A 36 14.60 -4.44 -37.99
C LEU A 36 14.48 -3.64 -39.29
N THR A 37 15.59 -3.35 -39.98
CA THR A 37 15.59 -2.70 -41.30
C THR A 37 14.81 -3.47 -42.35
N PHE A 38 14.97 -4.79 -42.40
CA PHE A 38 14.20 -5.64 -43.30
C PHE A 38 12.68 -5.50 -43.05
N TYR A 39 12.26 -5.54 -41.78
CA TYR A 39 10.85 -5.34 -41.44
C TYR A 39 10.35 -3.93 -41.71
N LEU A 40 11.16 -2.89 -41.48
CA LEU A 40 10.81 -1.50 -41.81
C LEU A 40 10.62 -1.28 -43.32
N ILE A 41 11.39 -1.96 -44.16
CA ILE A 41 11.23 -1.86 -45.62
C ILE A 41 9.94 -2.53 -46.07
N ILE A 42 9.63 -3.72 -45.52
CA ILE A 42 8.36 -4.41 -45.77
C ILE A 42 7.18 -3.56 -45.28
N LEU A 43 7.36 -2.77 -44.23
CA LEU A 43 6.34 -1.89 -43.65
C LEU A 43 5.94 -0.72 -44.57
N ILE A 44 6.82 -0.24 -45.46
CA ILE A 44 6.58 0.99 -46.24
C ILE A 44 5.25 0.94 -47.00
N VAL A 45 5.02 -0.13 -47.76
CA VAL A 45 3.80 -0.29 -48.58
C VAL A 45 2.54 -0.41 -47.69
N PRO A 46 2.46 -1.34 -46.74
CA PRO A 46 1.42 -1.42 -45.71
C PRO A 46 1.08 -0.09 -45.02
N ALA A 47 2.11 0.63 -44.55
CA ALA A 47 1.91 1.86 -43.78
C ALA A 47 1.31 2.96 -44.66
N ILE A 48 1.79 3.11 -45.90
CA ILE A 48 1.23 4.05 -46.86
C ILE A 48 -0.23 3.70 -47.17
N SER A 49 -0.55 2.41 -47.35
CA SER A 49 -1.94 1.97 -47.58
C SER A 49 -2.86 2.27 -46.39
N ILE A 50 -2.39 2.07 -45.15
CA ILE A 50 -3.15 2.37 -43.93
C ILE A 50 -3.37 3.89 -43.79
N VAL A 51 -2.34 4.69 -44.05
CA VAL A 51 -2.46 6.16 -44.01
C VAL A 51 -3.41 6.65 -45.09
N ALA A 52 -3.29 6.14 -46.32
CA ALA A 52 -4.21 6.45 -47.42
C ALA A 52 -5.67 6.12 -47.05
N PHE A 53 -5.90 4.91 -46.51
CA PHE A 53 -7.22 4.50 -46.02
C PHE A 53 -7.73 5.42 -44.92
N ALA A 54 -6.90 5.72 -43.91
CA ALA A 54 -7.27 6.64 -42.82
C ALA A 54 -7.63 8.02 -43.36
N THR A 55 -6.85 8.60 -44.29
CA THR A 55 -7.15 9.91 -44.88
C THR A 55 -8.44 9.93 -45.70
N SER A 56 -8.80 8.81 -46.34
CA SER A 56 -10.06 8.69 -47.09
C SER A 56 -11.31 8.75 -46.20
N LEU A 57 -11.20 8.31 -44.93
CA LEU A 57 -12.31 8.33 -43.96
C LEU A 57 -12.65 9.74 -43.44
N PHE A 58 -11.77 10.72 -43.65
CA PHE A 58 -11.88 12.06 -43.05
C PHE A 58 -12.03 13.20 -44.08
N HIS A 59 -12.36 12.90 -45.34
CA HIS A 59 -12.55 13.88 -46.43
C HIS A 59 -11.36 14.85 -46.62
N PHE A 60 -10.12 14.36 -46.52
CA PHE A 60 -8.93 15.18 -46.80
C PHE A 60 -8.79 15.50 -48.30
N ASN A 61 -8.28 16.69 -48.63
CA ASN A 61 -7.97 17.06 -50.00
C ASN A 61 -6.86 16.14 -50.55
N SER A 62 -7.24 15.17 -51.39
CA SER A 62 -6.36 14.15 -51.95
C SER A 62 -5.21 14.73 -52.78
N ASP A 63 -5.36 15.96 -53.29
CA ASP A 63 -4.38 16.57 -54.20
C ASP A 63 -3.04 16.88 -53.53
N MET A 64 -3.04 17.21 -52.22
CA MET A 64 -1.79 17.48 -51.49
C MET A 64 -0.96 16.20 -51.29
N LEU A 65 -1.63 15.08 -51.02
CA LEU A 65 -1.00 13.78 -50.77
C LEU A 65 -0.49 13.17 -52.08
N VAL A 66 -1.23 13.34 -53.17
CA VAL A 66 -0.83 12.98 -54.54
C VAL A 66 0.42 13.75 -54.97
N ASN A 67 0.47 15.08 -54.76
CA ASN A 67 1.63 15.91 -55.09
C ASN A 67 2.89 15.50 -54.29
N LEU A 68 2.74 15.15 -53.02
CA LEU A 68 3.83 14.62 -52.19
C LEU A 68 4.35 13.28 -52.71
N LEU A 69 3.45 12.36 -53.09
CA LEU A 69 3.85 11.05 -53.61
C LEU A 69 4.57 11.18 -54.97
N GLU A 70 4.12 12.06 -55.85
CA GLU A 70 4.77 12.32 -57.15
C GLU A 70 6.13 13.01 -57.01
N GLN A 71 6.32 13.82 -55.96
CA GLN A 71 7.59 14.53 -55.73
C GLN A 71 8.71 13.61 -55.22
N TYR A 72 8.37 12.59 -54.43
CA TYR A 72 9.36 11.74 -53.75
C TYR A 72 9.43 10.29 -54.27
N LEU A 73 8.47 9.85 -55.08
CA LEU A 73 8.47 8.53 -55.70
C LEU A 73 8.64 8.62 -57.21
N THR A 74 9.24 7.59 -57.81
CA THR A 74 9.29 7.46 -59.27
C THR A 74 7.88 7.37 -59.87
N SER A 75 7.68 7.99 -61.04
CA SER A 75 6.37 8.15 -61.72
C SER A 75 5.51 6.88 -61.73
N SER A 76 6.08 5.70 -61.98
CA SER A 76 5.33 4.43 -62.01
C SER A 76 4.75 4.01 -60.65
N TYR A 77 5.41 4.33 -59.55
CA TYR A 77 4.94 4.00 -58.19
C TYR A 77 3.97 5.06 -57.67
N ALA A 78 4.21 6.33 -58.02
CA ALA A 78 3.31 7.42 -57.69
C ALA A 78 1.93 7.17 -58.31
N ILE A 79 1.85 6.84 -59.61
CA ILE A 79 0.58 6.53 -60.28
C ILE A 79 -0.17 5.38 -59.59
N MET A 80 0.53 4.31 -59.21
CA MET A 80 -0.08 3.16 -58.51
C MET A 80 -0.69 3.55 -57.16
N LEU A 81 0.03 4.35 -56.36
CA LEU A 81 -0.48 4.79 -55.04
C LEU A 81 -1.59 5.84 -55.17
N VAL A 82 -1.50 6.72 -56.18
CA VAL A 82 -2.50 7.74 -56.48
C VAL A 82 -3.82 7.10 -56.91
N ASP A 83 -3.77 6.03 -57.70
CA ASP A 83 -4.97 5.29 -58.13
C ASP A 83 -5.66 4.58 -56.96
N ILE A 84 -4.88 4.04 -56.01
CA ILE A 84 -5.39 3.47 -54.75
C ILE A 84 -6.06 4.54 -53.87
N ILE A 85 -5.50 5.75 -53.81
CA ILE A 85 -6.03 6.88 -53.02
C ILE A 85 -7.32 7.43 -53.64
N LYS A 86 -7.38 7.54 -54.98
CA LYS A 86 -8.53 8.12 -55.70
C LYS A 86 -9.72 7.17 -55.80
N ASN A 87 -9.49 5.85 -55.82
CA ASN A 87 -10.53 4.84 -55.95
C ASN A 87 -10.50 3.83 -54.80
N PRO A 88 -10.89 4.21 -53.56
CA PRO A 88 -10.93 3.29 -52.43
C PRO A 88 -12.04 2.25 -52.62
N THR A 89 -11.72 1.15 -53.29
CA THR A 89 -12.61 -0.01 -53.36
C THR A 89 -12.27 -0.96 -52.21
N ILE A 90 -13.18 -1.05 -51.23
CA ILE A 90 -13.11 -2.05 -50.16
C ILE A 90 -13.45 -3.41 -50.78
N SER A 91 -12.44 -4.06 -51.36
CA SER A 91 -12.54 -5.43 -51.87
C SER A 91 -12.14 -6.43 -50.79
N LEU A 92 -12.54 -7.70 -50.94
CA LEU A 92 -12.03 -8.80 -50.11
C LEU A 92 -10.49 -8.85 -50.16
N GLY A 93 -9.89 -8.53 -51.31
CA GLY A 93 -8.44 -8.42 -51.47
C GLY A 93 -7.82 -7.34 -50.59
N SER A 94 -8.49 -6.20 -50.43
CA SER A 94 -8.03 -5.09 -49.56
C SER A 94 -7.98 -5.52 -48.08
N PHE A 95 -8.93 -6.33 -47.62
CA PHE A 95 -8.91 -6.89 -46.26
C PHE A 95 -7.76 -7.88 -46.06
N VAL A 96 -7.51 -8.77 -47.03
CA VAL A 96 -6.39 -9.72 -46.98
C VAL A 96 -5.05 -8.98 -46.96
N VAL A 97 -4.89 -7.95 -47.79
CA VAL A 97 -3.68 -7.11 -47.81
C VAL A 97 -3.50 -6.38 -46.48
N PHE A 98 -4.57 -5.86 -45.87
CA PHE A 98 -4.53 -5.23 -44.55
C PHE A 98 -4.16 -6.23 -43.43
N ALA A 99 -4.69 -7.45 -43.46
CA ALA A 99 -4.33 -8.48 -42.48
C ALA A 99 -2.86 -8.93 -42.61
N LEU A 100 -2.38 -9.15 -43.84
CA LEU A 100 -0.98 -9.46 -44.11
C LEU A 100 -0.05 -8.30 -43.71
N SER A 101 -0.50 -7.07 -43.94
CA SER A 101 0.16 -5.85 -43.50
C SER A 101 0.35 -5.84 -41.98
N LEU A 102 -0.72 -5.98 -41.20
CA LEU A 102 -0.66 -6.04 -39.74
C LEU A 102 0.23 -7.17 -39.22
N TYR A 103 0.18 -8.34 -39.84
CA TYR A 103 1.06 -9.45 -39.50
C TYR A 103 2.54 -9.08 -39.72
N ALA A 104 2.89 -8.44 -40.85
CA ALA A 104 4.25 -8.01 -41.12
C ALA A 104 4.75 -6.98 -40.09
N ILE A 105 3.91 -6.02 -39.66
CA ILE A 105 4.25 -5.05 -38.60
C ILE A 105 4.54 -5.78 -37.29
N SER A 106 3.70 -6.76 -36.94
CA SER A 106 3.84 -7.55 -35.71
C SER A 106 5.16 -8.31 -35.65
N ARG A 107 5.69 -8.77 -36.79
CA ARG A 107 7.02 -9.39 -36.87
C ARG A 107 8.15 -8.39 -36.58
N GLY A 108 8.04 -7.15 -37.04
CA GLY A 108 8.99 -6.08 -36.72
C GLY A 108 9.02 -5.76 -35.23
N VAL A 109 7.84 -5.58 -34.62
CA VAL A 109 7.70 -5.38 -33.16
C VAL A 109 8.21 -6.58 -32.39
N GLY A 110 7.95 -7.80 -32.88
CA GLY A 110 8.46 -9.04 -32.30
C GLY A 110 9.99 -9.10 -32.23
N ASN A 111 10.69 -8.66 -33.28
CA ASN A 111 12.16 -8.56 -33.25
C ASN A 111 12.64 -7.61 -32.15
N VAL A 112 12.02 -6.42 -32.04
CA VAL A 112 12.38 -5.45 -30.98
C VAL A 112 12.05 -6.01 -29.59
N TYR A 113 10.94 -6.72 -29.45
CA TYR A 113 10.54 -7.37 -28.20
C TYR A 113 11.54 -8.45 -27.77
N GLN A 114 12.06 -9.27 -28.70
CA GLN A 114 13.07 -10.27 -28.38
C GLN A 114 14.36 -9.65 -27.82
N ILE A 115 14.88 -8.62 -28.48
CA ILE A 115 16.06 -7.88 -28.00
C ILE A 115 15.76 -7.17 -26.67
N SER A 116 14.55 -6.62 -26.54
CA SER A 116 14.09 -6.05 -25.27
C SER A 116 14.03 -7.09 -24.16
N LYS A 117 13.73 -8.36 -24.43
CA LYS A 117 13.73 -9.41 -23.40
C LYS A 117 15.14 -9.67 -22.86
N GLU A 118 16.14 -9.66 -23.74
CA GLU A 118 17.55 -9.79 -23.35
C GLU A 118 18.02 -8.58 -22.54
N LEU A 119 17.62 -7.38 -22.92
CA LEU A 119 17.93 -6.13 -22.19
C LEU A 119 17.15 -6.00 -20.87
N PHE A 120 15.92 -6.47 -20.78
CA PHE A 120 15.05 -6.28 -19.63
C PHE A 120 14.52 -7.63 -19.12
N PRO A 121 15.37 -8.46 -18.49
CA PRO A 121 14.95 -9.75 -17.97
C PRO A 121 13.90 -9.59 -16.86
N ASP A 122 12.79 -10.32 -16.97
CA ASP A 122 11.72 -10.36 -15.97
C ASP A 122 11.90 -11.58 -15.06
N ALA A 123 12.17 -11.34 -13.77
CA ALA A 123 12.45 -12.40 -12.80
C ALA A 123 11.23 -13.29 -12.46
N LYS A 124 10.01 -12.93 -12.87
CA LYS A 124 8.78 -13.62 -12.47
C LYS A 124 8.14 -14.53 -13.54
N ASN A 125 8.44 -14.36 -14.83
CA ASN A 125 7.74 -15.07 -15.91
C ASN A 125 8.67 -15.30 -17.13
N ASP A 126 9.60 -16.25 -17.05
CA ASP A 126 10.53 -16.50 -18.16
C ASP A 126 9.97 -17.46 -19.22
N GLU A 127 8.91 -18.21 -18.91
CA GLU A 127 8.28 -19.17 -19.84
C GLU A 127 7.10 -18.55 -20.59
N ASP A 128 7.40 -17.72 -21.59
CA ASP A 128 6.40 -17.33 -22.58
C ASP A 128 5.98 -18.54 -23.42
N THR A 129 4.70 -18.93 -23.35
CA THR A 129 4.14 -19.85 -24.33
C THR A 129 4.23 -19.24 -25.73
N ILE A 130 4.37 -20.07 -26.78
CA ILE A 130 4.42 -19.60 -28.18
C ILE A 130 3.21 -18.71 -28.49
N ILE A 131 2.03 -19.08 -27.98
CA ILE A 131 0.79 -18.32 -28.16
C ILE A 131 0.86 -16.97 -27.43
N GLY A 132 1.36 -16.94 -26.20
CA GLY A 132 1.55 -15.72 -25.42
C GLY A 132 2.48 -14.71 -26.10
N TYR A 133 3.58 -15.19 -26.72
CA TYR A 133 4.48 -14.34 -27.50
C TYR A 133 3.73 -13.63 -28.63
N TYR A 134 3.02 -14.36 -29.49
CA TYR A 134 2.32 -13.76 -30.62
C TYR A 134 1.15 -12.86 -30.20
N ALA A 135 0.44 -13.23 -29.14
CA ALA A 135 -0.63 -12.39 -28.60
C ALA A 135 -0.09 -11.05 -28.09
N TYR A 136 1.00 -11.08 -27.31
CA TYR A 136 1.63 -9.87 -26.79
C TYR A 136 2.20 -8.98 -27.90
N THR A 137 2.96 -9.55 -28.85
CA THR A 137 3.52 -8.73 -29.94
C THR A 137 2.43 -8.13 -30.80
N PHE A 138 1.32 -8.84 -31.01
CA PHE A 138 0.18 -8.32 -31.76
C PHE A 138 -0.56 -7.20 -31.01
N GLU A 139 -0.78 -7.35 -29.69
CA GLU A 139 -1.38 -6.31 -28.85
C GLU A 139 -0.54 -5.03 -28.87
N ILE A 140 0.77 -5.13 -28.62
CA ILE A 140 1.70 -3.99 -28.66
C ILE A 140 1.74 -3.37 -30.06
N THR A 141 1.65 -4.17 -31.12
CA THR A 141 1.60 -3.67 -32.50
C THR A 141 0.37 -2.81 -32.74
N ILE A 142 -0.81 -3.23 -32.28
CA ILE A 142 -2.04 -2.43 -32.38
C ILE A 142 -1.88 -1.12 -31.61
N VAL A 143 -1.35 -1.17 -30.39
CA VAL A 143 -1.15 0.03 -29.56
C VAL A 143 -0.18 1.01 -30.25
N LEU A 144 0.96 0.51 -30.75
CA LEU A 144 1.94 1.34 -31.47
C LEU A 144 1.39 1.89 -32.78
N LEU A 145 0.59 1.12 -33.52
CA LEU A 145 -0.03 1.57 -34.75
C LEU A 145 -1.08 2.66 -34.49
N LEU A 146 -1.96 2.46 -33.51
CA LEU A 146 -2.94 3.49 -33.10
C LEU A 146 -2.23 4.75 -32.60
N PHE A 147 -1.13 4.61 -31.88
CA PHE A 147 -0.31 5.72 -31.47
C PHE A 147 0.35 6.44 -32.65
N ALA A 148 0.93 5.71 -33.61
CA ALA A 148 1.53 6.29 -34.81
C ALA A 148 0.49 7.00 -35.69
N ILE A 149 -0.68 6.41 -35.88
CA ILE A 149 -1.81 7.04 -36.60
C ILE A 149 -2.28 8.27 -35.84
N GLY A 150 -2.46 8.18 -34.52
CA GLY A 150 -2.83 9.31 -33.67
C GLY A 150 -1.79 10.43 -33.71
N PHE A 151 -0.51 10.09 -33.77
CA PHE A 151 0.60 11.02 -33.90
C PHE A 151 0.60 11.72 -35.27
N VAL A 152 0.44 10.98 -36.37
CA VAL A 152 0.31 11.56 -37.72
C VAL A 152 -0.94 12.43 -37.80
N PHE A 153 -2.07 11.98 -37.26
CA PHE A 153 -3.33 12.73 -37.17
C PHE A 153 -3.14 14.03 -36.36
N PHE A 154 -2.43 13.96 -35.23
CA PHE A 154 -2.13 15.10 -34.38
C PHE A 154 -1.24 16.14 -35.07
N ILE A 155 -0.29 15.69 -35.90
CA ILE A 155 0.51 16.57 -36.77
C ILE A 155 -0.36 17.15 -37.91
N ALA A 156 -1.26 16.36 -38.49
CA ALA A 156 -1.96 16.71 -39.73
C ALA A 156 -3.24 17.56 -39.56
N ILE A 157 -3.97 17.47 -38.44
CA ILE A 157 -5.39 17.90 -38.36
C ILE A 157 -5.64 19.03 -37.36
N GLY A 158 -4.69 19.33 -36.48
CA GLY A 158 -4.98 20.12 -35.27
C GLY A 158 -4.48 21.57 -35.25
N PRO A 159 -4.92 22.36 -34.25
CA PRO A 159 -4.48 23.74 -33.96
C PRO A 159 -2.96 23.89 -33.74
N ILE A 160 -2.25 22.77 -33.59
CA ILE A 160 -0.80 22.74 -33.58
C ILE A 160 -0.21 22.95 -34.98
N ALA A 161 -0.86 22.55 -36.07
CA ALA A 161 -0.43 22.96 -37.42
C ALA A 161 -0.51 24.49 -37.57
N ALA A 162 -1.56 25.12 -37.04
CA ALA A 162 -1.66 26.58 -36.97
C ALA A 162 -0.66 27.22 -36.00
N PHE A 163 -0.36 26.57 -34.86
CA PHE A 163 0.73 26.96 -33.96
C PHE A 163 2.10 26.81 -34.65
N PHE A 164 2.32 25.71 -35.38
CA PHE A 164 3.49 25.44 -36.19
C PHE A 164 3.65 26.50 -37.25
N ASP A 165 2.57 26.96 -37.91
CA ASP A 165 2.57 28.06 -38.88
C ASP A 165 2.95 29.39 -38.22
N VAL A 166 2.38 29.73 -37.05
CA VAL A 166 2.73 30.95 -36.29
C VAL A 166 4.20 30.96 -35.86
N PHE A 167 4.75 29.80 -35.53
CA PHE A 167 6.15 29.66 -35.14
C PHE A 167 7.07 29.18 -36.28
N TYR A 168 6.53 28.99 -37.48
CA TYR A 168 7.24 28.42 -38.63
C TYR A 168 8.36 29.34 -39.10
N ASP A 169 8.10 30.65 -38.98
CA ASP A 169 9.04 31.72 -39.33
C ASP A 169 10.25 31.78 -38.39
N TYR A 170 10.16 31.20 -37.19
CA TYR A 170 11.27 31.13 -36.23
C TYR A 170 12.03 29.81 -36.36
N LEU A 171 13.14 29.83 -37.10
CA LEU A 171 13.99 28.68 -37.43
C LEU A 171 14.31 27.76 -36.22
N LEU A 172 14.51 28.33 -35.04
CA LEU A 172 14.89 27.64 -33.81
C LEU A 172 13.73 26.90 -33.13
N LEU A 173 12.52 27.49 -33.09
CA LEU A 173 11.40 26.89 -32.35
C LEU A 173 10.86 25.64 -33.07
N ARG A 174 10.88 25.66 -34.41
CA ARG A 174 10.51 24.50 -35.24
C ARG A 174 11.35 23.26 -34.92
N GLN A 175 12.67 23.44 -34.79
CA GLN A 175 13.59 22.33 -34.52
C GLN A 175 13.38 21.77 -33.11
N ILE A 176 13.17 22.65 -32.12
CA ILE A 176 12.89 22.24 -30.74
C ILE A 176 11.61 21.41 -30.66
N LEU A 177 10.54 21.86 -31.32
CA LEU A 177 9.25 21.19 -31.24
C LEU A 177 9.26 19.82 -31.93
N LEU A 178 9.89 19.71 -33.12
CA LEU A 178 10.12 18.41 -33.78
C LEU A 178 10.97 17.49 -32.90
N PHE A 179 12.02 18.01 -32.28
CA PHE A 179 12.88 17.22 -31.38
C PHE A 179 12.13 16.69 -30.15
N SER A 180 11.33 17.53 -29.49
CA SER A 180 10.46 17.13 -28.39
C SER A 180 9.47 16.04 -28.80
N LEU A 181 8.95 16.13 -30.02
CA LEU A 181 8.00 15.19 -30.57
C LEU A 181 8.64 13.81 -30.85
N PHE A 182 9.86 13.78 -31.41
CA PHE A 182 10.63 12.54 -31.60
C PHE A 182 11.04 11.90 -30.26
N ILE A 183 11.46 12.69 -29.27
CA ILE A 183 11.73 12.18 -27.92
C ILE A 183 10.49 11.53 -27.34
N LEU A 184 9.33 12.18 -27.46
CA LEU A 184 8.08 11.62 -26.97
C LEU A 184 7.77 10.28 -27.66
N PHE A 185 7.89 10.23 -28.99
CA PHE A 185 7.65 9.03 -29.78
C PHE A 185 8.56 7.86 -29.36
N PHE A 186 9.88 8.05 -29.36
CA PHE A 186 10.82 6.99 -28.96
C PHE A 186 10.68 6.62 -27.48
N SER A 187 10.41 7.59 -26.60
CA SER A 187 10.21 7.30 -25.17
C SER A 187 9.00 6.41 -24.92
N LEU A 188 7.94 6.56 -25.73
CA LEU A 188 6.77 5.71 -25.64
C LEU A 188 7.08 4.29 -26.11
N ILE A 189 7.82 4.14 -27.22
CA ILE A 189 8.26 2.83 -27.71
C ILE A 189 9.09 2.11 -26.65
N TYR A 190 10.09 2.79 -26.07
CA TYR A 190 10.95 2.23 -25.03
C TYR A 190 10.22 1.93 -23.72
N LYS A 191 9.04 2.51 -23.51
CA LYS A 191 8.19 2.22 -22.35
C LYS A 191 7.21 1.08 -22.62
N LEU A 192 6.67 0.96 -23.84
CA LEU A 192 5.60 0.04 -24.18
C LEU A 192 6.09 -1.38 -24.52
N ILE A 193 7.23 -1.50 -25.21
CA ILE A 193 7.72 -2.80 -25.68
C ILE A 193 8.25 -3.69 -24.54
N PRO A 194 9.02 -3.17 -23.56
CA PRO A 194 9.52 -4.01 -22.49
C PRO A 194 8.41 -4.44 -21.52
N LYS A 195 8.40 -5.72 -21.13
CA LYS A 195 7.45 -6.26 -20.15
C LYS A 195 7.63 -5.67 -18.75
N PRO A 196 8.87 -5.57 -18.21
CA PRO A 196 9.08 -4.89 -16.94
C PRO A 196 8.67 -3.43 -17.03
N HIS A 197 8.07 -2.91 -15.97
CA HIS A 197 7.62 -1.52 -15.95
C HIS A 197 8.81 -0.54 -15.93
N ILE A 198 9.04 0.12 -17.06
CA ILE A 198 10.06 1.18 -17.23
C ILE A 198 9.45 2.54 -16.91
N PHE A 199 10.20 3.36 -16.16
CA PHE A 199 9.76 4.72 -15.85
C PHE A 199 9.98 5.66 -17.03
N LEU A 200 9.06 6.61 -17.22
CA LEU A 200 9.13 7.56 -18.34
C LEU A 200 10.44 8.36 -18.37
N ASN A 201 11.00 8.70 -17.20
CA ASN A 201 12.29 9.39 -17.11
C ASN A 201 13.48 8.53 -17.60
N GLU A 202 13.40 7.20 -17.47
CA GLU A 202 14.44 6.29 -17.98
C GLU A 202 14.34 6.22 -19.51
N ALA A 203 13.12 6.03 -20.02
CA ALA A 203 12.84 5.98 -21.45
C ALA A 203 13.17 7.29 -22.18
N ILE A 204 12.91 8.45 -21.58
CA ILE A 204 13.25 9.76 -22.15
C ILE A 204 14.77 9.89 -22.36
N LYS A 205 15.61 9.38 -21.44
CA LYS A 205 17.07 9.47 -21.58
C LYS A 205 17.57 8.67 -22.77
N GLY A 206 17.03 7.47 -22.98
CA GLY A 206 17.31 6.69 -24.19
C GLY A 206 16.81 7.39 -25.45
N ALA A 207 15.57 7.90 -25.42
CA ALA A 207 14.94 8.59 -26.56
C ALA A 207 15.69 9.85 -26.99
N VAL A 208 16.28 10.60 -26.04
CA VAL A 208 17.15 11.73 -26.33
C VAL A 208 18.40 11.28 -27.09
N VAL A 209 19.03 10.17 -26.69
CA VAL A 209 20.20 9.62 -27.39
C VAL A 209 19.83 9.18 -28.80
N THR A 210 18.70 8.50 -28.98
CA THR A 210 18.20 8.09 -30.30
C THR A 210 17.99 9.30 -31.20
N THR A 211 17.26 10.30 -30.71
CA THR A 211 16.91 11.47 -31.51
C THR A 211 18.14 12.30 -31.88
N LEU A 212 19.09 12.47 -30.95
CA LEU A 212 20.36 13.15 -31.25
C LEU A 212 21.20 12.34 -32.25
N GLY A 213 21.23 11.01 -32.11
CA GLY A 213 21.92 10.12 -33.03
C GLY A 213 21.35 10.24 -34.45
N ASP A 214 20.04 10.22 -34.60
CA ASP A 214 19.37 10.34 -35.90
C ASP A 214 19.63 11.71 -36.55
N ILE A 215 19.70 12.78 -35.76
CA ILE A 215 20.09 14.12 -36.26
C ILE A 215 21.53 14.10 -36.78
N ILE A 216 22.46 13.52 -36.03
CA ILE A 216 23.86 13.39 -36.45
C ILE A 216 23.94 12.57 -37.74
N LEU A 217 23.23 11.45 -37.80
CA LEU A 217 23.15 10.60 -38.99
C LEU A 217 22.62 11.39 -40.19
N TYR A 218 21.55 12.17 -40.03
CA TYR A 218 21.01 13.03 -41.07
C TYR A 218 22.04 14.04 -41.59
N PHE A 219 22.79 14.71 -40.71
CA PHE A 219 23.84 15.65 -41.13
C PHE A 219 24.98 14.97 -41.88
N ILE A 220 25.43 13.81 -41.40
CA ILE A 220 26.48 13.00 -42.05
C ILE A 220 26.02 12.59 -43.44
N ILE A 221 24.81 12.05 -43.55
CA ILE A 221 24.21 11.61 -44.81
C ILE A 221 24.06 12.80 -45.77
N ARG A 222 23.55 13.94 -45.30
CA ARG A 222 23.38 15.15 -46.12
C ARG A 222 24.71 15.67 -46.65
N TYR A 223 25.75 15.67 -45.82
CA TYR A 223 27.10 16.04 -46.23
C TYR A 223 27.66 15.06 -47.26
N TYR A 224 27.46 13.76 -47.02
CA TYR A 224 27.89 12.70 -47.91
C TYR A 224 27.25 12.83 -49.30
N PHE A 225 25.92 12.99 -49.37
CA PHE A 225 25.18 13.13 -50.63
C PHE A 225 25.50 14.41 -51.40
N LYS A 226 25.96 15.46 -50.73
CA LYS A 226 26.44 16.67 -51.40
C LYS A 226 27.70 16.41 -52.23
N ASN A 227 28.52 15.45 -51.80
CA ASN A 227 29.87 15.24 -52.33
C ASN A 227 30.02 13.95 -53.13
N VAL A 228 29.08 13.00 -53.03
CA VAL A 228 29.21 11.66 -53.63
C VAL A 228 27.92 11.25 -54.34
N SER A 229 28.03 10.87 -55.62
CA SER A 229 26.92 10.30 -56.40
C SER A 229 26.93 8.76 -56.36
N PHE A 230 25.91 8.16 -55.76
CA PHE A 230 25.82 6.70 -55.64
C PHE A 230 25.52 5.97 -56.94
N SER A 231 24.95 6.66 -57.93
CA SER A 231 24.72 6.13 -59.27
C SER A 231 26.02 5.62 -59.92
N ASN A 232 27.17 6.18 -59.53
CA ASN A 232 28.48 5.77 -60.05
C ASN A 232 28.99 4.45 -59.46
N VAL A 233 28.53 4.05 -58.26
CA VAL A 233 29.03 2.85 -57.54
C VAL A 233 28.08 1.67 -57.70
N TYR A 234 26.77 1.91 -57.59
CA TYR A 234 25.75 0.85 -57.55
C TYR A 234 24.78 0.89 -58.74
N GLY A 235 24.96 1.85 -59.67
CA GLY A 235 24.13 1.95 -60.87
C GLY A 235 22.63 2.04 -60.55
N PRO A 236 21.76 1.27 -61.24
CA PRO A 236 20.31 1.27 -61.01
C PRO A 236 19.89 0.84 -59.59
N LEU A 237 20.73 0.09 -58.86
CA LEU A 237 20.44 -0.38 -57.50
C LEU A 237 20.79 0.65 -56.42
N ALA A 238 21.40 1.78 -56.79
CA ALA A 238 21.86 2.80 -55.85
C ALA A 238 20.77 3.23 -54.86
N SER A 239 19.54 3.44 -55.32
CA SER A 239 18.42 3.87 -54.47
C SER A 239 18.05 2.84 -53.40
N ILE A 240 18.03 1.55 -53.75
CA ILE A 240 17.69 0.47 -52.81
C ILE A 240 18.79 0.33 -51.77
N VAL A 241 20.06 0.26 -52.22
CA VAL A 241 21.21 0.14 -51.32
C VAL A 241 21.27 1.33 -50.35
N MET A 242 20.90 2.53 -50.81
CA MET A 242 20.80 3.71 -49.94
C MET A 242 19.74 3.57 -48.87
N VAL A 243 18.53 3.14 -49.22
CA VAL A 243 17.45 2.97 -48.24
C VAL A 243 17.86 1.95 -47.18
N PHE A 244 18.43 0.81 -47.58
CA PHE A 244 18.95 -0.18 -46.64
C PHE A 244 20.03 0.40 -45.73
N PHE A 245 20.99 1.15 -46.28
CA PHE A 245 22.07 1.74 -45.51
C PHE A 245 21.55 2.73 -44.47
N VAL A 246 20.71 3.68 -44.87
CA VAL A 246 20.17 4.72 -43.97
C VAL A 246 19.30 4.09 -42.88
N LEU A 247 18.40 3.18 -43.24
CA LEU A 247 17.54 2.51 -42.27
C LEU A 247 18.34 1.63 -41.32
N ASN A 248 19.40 0.96 -41.77
CA ASN A 248 20.24 0.14 -40.91
C ASN A 248 20.96 0.95 -39.84
N TRP A 249 21.52 2.11 -40.21
CA TRP A 249 22.13 3.00 -39.22
C TRP A 249 21.10 3.60 -38.27
N GLY A 250 19.91 3.96 -38.74
CA GLY A 250 18.80 4.40 -37.88
C GLY A 250 18.37 3.33 -36.88
N CYS A 251 18.25 2.06 -37.33
CA CYS A 251 17.94 0.93 -36.45
C CYS A 251 19.04 0.69 -35.40
N GLU A 252 20.32 0.84 -35.76
CA GLU A 252 21.43 0.71 -34.80
C GLU A 252 21.35 1.82 -33.73
N ILE A 253 21.11 3.07 -34.13
CA ILE A 253 20.92 4.20 -33.21
C ILE A 253 19.71 3.97 -32.29
N PHE A 254 18.62 3.44 -32.84
CA PHE A 254 17.43 3.05 -32.07
C PHE A 254 17.77 2.01 -30.98
N TYR A 255 18.54 0.98 -31.29
CA TYR A 255 18.95 -0.01 -30.28
C TYR A 255 19.96 0.54 -29.27
N VAL A 256 20.85 1.45 -29.67
CA VAL A 256 21.73 2.17 -28.74
C VAL A 256 20.91 2.98 -27.74
N GLY A 257 19.87 3.68 -28.17
CA GLY A 257 18.96 4.40 -27.27
C GLY A 257 18.19 3.48 -26.32
N MET A 258 17.76 2.30 -26.80
CA MET A 258 17.15 1.28 -25.96
C MET A 258 18.13 0.73 -24.92
N TYR A 259 19.39 0.47 -25.30
CA TYR A 259 20.44 0.04 -24.39
C TYR A 259 20.79 1.11 -23.34
N VAL A 260 20.79 2.40 -23.72
CA VAL A 260 20.94 3.49 -22.73
C VAL A 260 19.78 3.48 -21.72
N THR A 261 18.55 3.21 -22.18
CA THR A 261 17.40 3.04 -21.28
C THR A 261 17.64 1.89 -20.29
N HIS A 262 18.17 0.75 -20.78
CA HIS A 262 18.58 -0.39 -19.96
C HIS A 262 19.63 -0.02 -18.90
N LEU A 263 20.68 0.74 -19.24
CA LEU A 263 21.69 1.16 -18.26
C LEU A 263 21.10 1.99 -17.11
N PHE A 264 20.12 2.85 -17.39
CA PHE A 264 19.43 3.61 -16.34
C PHE A 264 18.48 2.74 -15.52
N TYR A 265 17.83 1.78 -16.16
CA TYR A 265 17.00 0.77 -15.51
C TYR A 265 17.83 -0.10 -14.54
N GLU A 266 18.98 -0.62 -14.97
CA GLU A 266 19.90 -1.38 -14.12
C GLU A 266 20.43 -0.55 -12.96
N LYS A 267 20.80 0.71 -13.21
CA LYS A 267 21.30 1.59 -12.15
C LYS A 267 20.25 1.80 -11.05
N ARG A 268 18.96 1.89 -11.42
CA ARG A 268 17.85 1.93 -10.45
C ARG A 268 17.74 0.62 -9.67
N LEU A 269 17.82 -0.52 -10.34
CA LEU A 269 17.81 -1.83 -9.69
C LEU A 269 19.01 -2.02 -8.76
N ALA A 270 20.20 -1.59 -9.14
CA ALA A 270 21.39 -1.63 -8.30
C ALA A 270 21.27 -0.73 -7.06
N HIS A 271 20.62 0.42 -7.17
CA HIS A 271 20.29 1.27 -6.00
C HIS A 271 19.20 0.68 -5.10
N SER A 272 18.43 -0.31 -5.60
CA SER A 272 17.36 -0.91 -4.81
C SER A 272 17.89 -1.77 -3.66
N ILE A 273 19.15 -2.24 -3.71
CA ILE A 273 19.79 -3.05 -2.68
C ILE A 273 20.85 -2.23 -1.96
N SER A 274 20.53 -1.77 -0.74
CA SER A 274 21.44 -0.95 0.08
C SER A 274 21.67 -1.61 1.45
N ILE A 275 22.86 -1.43 2.03
CA ILE A 275 23.14 -1.84 3.41
C ILE A 275 22.96 -0.62 4.30
N ILE A 276 22.07 -0.72 5.28
CA ILE A 276 21.77 0.38 6.21
C ILE A 276 21.74 -0.11 7.65
N LYS A 277 22.06 0.81 8.57
CA LYS A 277 21.92 0.60 10.02
C LYS A 277 20.57 1.10 10.47
N VAL A 278 19.89 0.32 11.29
CA VAL A 278 18.61 0.70 11.91
C VAL A 278 18.87 1.59 13.12
N ASP A 279 18.24 2.77 13.15
CA ASP A 279 18.46 3.79 14.18
C ASP A 279 17.54 3.59 15.38
N ALA A 280 16.24 3.36 15.12
CA ALA A 280 15.20 3.29 16.14
C ALA A 280 13.99 2.48 15.67
N ILE A 281 13.00 2.29 16.53
CA ILE A 281 11.66 1.80 16.18
C ILE A 281 10.65 2.95 16.36
N ASN A 282 9.66 3.04 15.48
CA ASN A 282 8.55 3.99 15.61
C ASN A 282 7.42 3.42 16.49
N HIS A 283 6.39 4.24 16.77
CA HIS A 283 5.21 3.86 17.57
C HIS A 283 4.36 2.73 16.97
N LEU A 284 4.59 2.35 15.70
CA LEU A 284 3.91 1.23 15.04
C LEU A 284 4.77 -0.05 15.05
N GLY A 285 5.90 -0.05 15.76
CA GLY A 285 6.81 -1.19 15.81
C GLY A 285 7.69 -1.37 14.56
N GLN A 286 7.76 -0.39 13.66
CA GLN A 286 8.60 -0.46 12.46
C GLN A 286 9.98 0.13 12.72
N GLY A 287 11.01 -0.55 12.23
CA GLY A 287 12.38 -0.02 12.21
C GLY A 287 12.49 1.23 11.35
N VAL A 288 13.22 2.20 11.86
CA VAL A 288 13.49 3.49 11.21
C VAL A 288 14.98 3.61 10.96
N ALA A 289 15.32 3.95 9.72
CA ALA A 289 16.68 4.24 9.29
C ALA A 289 16.70 5.44 8.34
N LYS A 290 17.90 5.87 7.92
CA LYS A 290 18.07 6.87 6.86
C LYS A 290 18.74 6.24 5.64
N LEU A 291 18.10 6.37 4.48
CA LEU A 291 18.66 6.02 3.17
C LEU A 291 18.46 7.20 2.22
N ALA A 292 19.52 7.62 1.52
CA ALA A 292 19.50 8.74 0.57
C ALA A 292 18.86 10.02 1.13
N GLY A 293 19.08 10.32 2.42
CA GLY A 293 18.52 11.49 3.11
C GLY A 293 17.03 11.40 3.46
N LYS A 294 16.35 10.30 3.12
CA LYS A 294 14.94 10.05 3.43
C LYS A 294 14.79 9.08 4.60
N LYS A 295 13.64 9.15 5.27
CA LYS A 295 13.27 8.21 6.35
C LYS A 295 12.86 6.87 5.74
N THR A 296 13.57 5.81 6.06
CA THR A 296 13.27 4.45 5.60
C THR A 296 12.57 3.68 6.69
N LEU A 297 11.43 3.06 6.36
CA LEU A 297 10.63 2.22 7.24
C LEU A 297 10.84 0.76 6.86
N LEU A 298 11.09 -0.08 7.87
CA LEU A 298 11.41 -1.49 7.73
C LEU A 298 10.58 -2.31 8.70
N LYS A 299 9.95 -3.38 8.23
CA LYS A 299 9.26 -4.36 9.08
C LYS A 299 10.25 -5.35 9.68
N ASN A 300 9.97 -5.89 10.87
CA ASN A 300 10.70 -7.01 11.48
C ASN A 300 12.21 -6.77 11.68
N VAL A 301 12.63 -5.52 11.88
CA VAL A 301 14.02 -5.17 12.21
C VAL A 301 14.10 -4.40 13.52
N LEU A 302 15.20 -4.56 14.23
CA LEU A 302 15.43 -3.99 15.55
C LEU A 302 16.48 -2.86 15.50
N PRO A 303 16.55 -1.98 16.51
CA PRO A 303 17.58 -0.97 16.61
C PRO A 303 18.97 -1.60 16.65
N HIS A 304 19.93 -0.89 16.06
CA HIS A 304 21.33 -1.27 15.93
C HIS A 304 21.62 -2.44 14.98
N GLU A 305 20.62 -3.00 14.30
CA GLU A 305 20.84 -3.99 13.24
C GLU A 305 21.45 -3.37 12.00
N ILE A 306 22.29 -4.14 11.31
CA ILE A 306 22.76 -3.82 9.97
C ILE A 306 22.04 -4.75 9.01
N VAL A 307 21.26 -4.19 8.10
CA VAL A 307 20.38 -4.94 7.20
C VAL A 307 20.63 -4.57 5.74
N GLN A 308 20.56 -5.56 4.87
CA GLN A 308 20.48 -5.39 3.43
C GLN A 308 19.00 -5.21 3.07
N VAL A 309 18.67 -4.09 2.44
CA VAL A 309 17.28 -3.70 2.19
C VAL A 309 16.99 -3.58 0.71
N ALA A 310 15.79 -4.02 0.33
CA ALA A 310 15.20 -3.80 -0.99
C ALA A 310 14.16 -2.67 -0.92
N ILE A 311 14.31 -1.64 -1.75
CA ILE A 311 13.32 -0.56 -1.82
C ILE A 311 12.02 -1.09 -2.46
N LYS A 312 10.92 -1.08 -1.71
CA LYS A 312 9.59 -1.49 -2.20
C LYS A 312 8.85 -0.31 -2.82
N LYS A 313 8.82 0.82 -2.12
CA LYS A 313 8.13 2.03 -2.57
C LYS A 313 8.83 3.26 -2.05
N GLU A 314 9.24 4.14 -2.97
CA GLU A 314 9.80 5.43 -2.62
C GLU A 314 8.73 6.52 -2.73
N ARG A 315 8.62 7.38 -1.72
CA ARG A 315 7.78 8.58 -1.72
C ARG A 315 8.64 9.83 -1.56
N ALA A 316 8.00 11.00 -1.51
CA ALA A 316 8.70 12.28 -1.39
C ALA A 316 9.56 12.37 -0.11
N HIS A 317 9.04 11.90 1.03
CA HIS A 317 9.68 12.06 2.35
C HIS A 317 10.09 10.73 3.01
N ASP A 318 9.50 9.62 2.59
CA ASP A 318 9.75 8.30 3.16
C ASP A 318 10.01 7.23 2.09
N ILE A 319 10.66 6.16 2.53
CA ILE A 319 10.94 4.96 1.74
C ILE A 319 10.37 3.76 2.51
N ASP A 320 9.48 3.01 1.88
CA ASP A 320 9.02 1.71 2.35
C ASP A 320 9.97 0.66 1.77
N ALA A 321 10.66 -0.09 2.64
CA ALA A 321 11.68 -1.05 2.24
C ALA A 321 11.49 -2.39 2.97
N LEU A 322 11.99 -3.45 2.36
CA LEU A 322 11.99 -4.80 2.90
C LEU A 322 13.42 -5.19 3.31
N ALA A 323 13.59 -5.68 4.53
CA ALA A 323 14.86 -6.24 4.96
C ALA A 323 15.03 -7.64 4.32
N MET A 324 15.90 -7.73 3.32
CA MET A 324 16.17 -8.99 2.61
C MET A 324 17.07 -9.91 3.43
N LYS A 325 18.02 -9.32 4.17
CA LYS A 325 18.97 -10.06 4.99
C LYS A 325 19.44 -9.22 6.16
N ILE A 326 19.48 -9.84 7.34
CA ILE A 326 20.14 -9.27 8.52
C ILE A 326 21.62 -9.66 8.47
N ILE A 327 22.50 -8.67 8.36
CA ILE A 327 23.95 -8.87 8.30
C ILE A 327 24.51 -8.93 9.71
N VAL A 328 24.09 -8.00 10.57
CA VAL A 328 24.45 -7.99 12.00
C VAL A 328 23.16 -7.92 12.81
N PRO A 329 22.77 -9.01 13.48
CA PRO A 329 21.57 -9.03 14.32
C PRO A 329 21.79 -8.25 15.61
N SER A 330 20.70 -7.75 16.19
CA SER A 330 20.73 -7.08 17.49
C SER A 330 20.84 -8.11 18.63
N ALA A 331 21.47 -7.75 19.74
CA ALA A 331 21.51 -8.60 20.94
C ALA A 331 20.13 -8.87 21.55
N MET A 332 19.14 -8.03 21.21
CA MET A 332 17.75 -8.18 21.63
C MET A 332 16.96 -9.13 20.73
N ARG A 333 17.53 -9.60 19.60
CA ARG A 333 16.82 -10.42 18.63
C ARG A 333 16.60 -11.84 19.17
N THR A 334 15.38 -12.34 19.00
CA THR A 334 15.02 -13.75 19.22
C THR A 334 14.40 -14.35 17.95
N THR A 335 14.31 -15.68 17.91
CA THR A 335 13.48 -16.39 16.94
C THR A 335 12.00 -16.21 17.27
N PRO A 336 11.15 -15.89 16.29
CA PRO A 336 9.72 -15.73 16.52
C PRO A 336 9.08 -17.08 16.83
N VAL A 337 8.03 -17.06 17.66
CA VAL A 337 7.26 -18.26 18.01
C VAL A 337 6.20 -18.61 16.97
N CYS A 338 5.71 -17.63 16.21
CA CYS A 338 4.68 -17.83 15.19
C CYS A 338 5.32 -18.07 13.81
N LEU A 339 4.81 -19.09 13.09
CA LEU A 339 5.22 -19.40 11.72
C LEU A 339 4.85 -18.31 10.71
N GLN A 340 3.88 -17.44 11.05
CA GLN A 340 3.41 -16.35 10.19
C GLN A 340 4.01 -14.99 10.57
N ALA A 341 5.05 -14.92 11.41
CA ALA A 341 5.62 -13.66 11.91
C ALA A 341 6.12 -12.71 10.81
N ASP A 342 6.54 -13.24 9.65
CA ASP A 342 6.94 -12.41 8.52
C ASP A 342 5.76 -11.76 7.79
N LEU A 343 4.64 -12.48 7.74
CA LEU A 343 3.45 -12.08 7.00
C LEU A 343 2.52 -11.20 7.86
N CYS A 344 2.40 -11.48 9.16
CA CYS A 344 1.46 -10.82 10.06
C CYS A 344 1.92 -9.39 10.43
N ASP A 345 1.02 -8.42 10.37
CA ASP A 345 1.31 -7.02 10.73
C ASP A 345 1.06 -6.71 12.22
N ASP A 346 0.33 -7.57 12.95
CA ASP A 346 -0.04 -7.34 14.37
C ASP A 346 1.15 -7.48 15.32
N CYS A 347 1.97 -8.52 15.11
CA CYS A 347 2.99 -8.98 16.03
C CYS A 347 4.38 -8.39 15.75
N CYS A 348 4.47 -7.06 15.65
CA CYS A 348 5.69 -6.34 15.27
C CYS A 348 6.93 -6.61 16.16
N PHE A 349 6.76 -7.07 17.41
CA PHE A 349 7.84 -7.34 18.36
C PHE A 349 8.17 -8.82 18.58
N GLN A 350 7.63 -9.76 17.79
CA GLN A 350 7.98 -11.19 17.93
C GLN A 350 9.47 -11.50 17.75
N TYR A 351 10.18 -10.67 17.00
CA TYR A 351 11.63 -10.78 16.83
C TYR A 351 12.43 -10.18 18.00
N MET A 352 11.79 -9.53 18.97
CA MET A 352 12.43 -8.91 20.13
C MET A 352 12.20 -9.76 21.38
N ALA A 353 13.26 -10.03 22.14
CA ALA A 353 13.15 -10.78 23.40
C ALA A 353 12.20 -10.06 24.39
N SER A 354 11.40 -10.81 25.15
CA SER A 354 10.35 -10.25 26.02
C SER A 354 10.87 -9.23 27.05
N SER A 355 12.07 -9.44 27.61
CA SER A 355 12.70 -8.46 28.53
C SER A 355 13.07 -7.14 27.83
N ALA A 356 13.51 -7.23 26.56
CA ALA A 356 13.79 -6.06 25.74
C ALA A 356 12.49 -5.34 25.32
N GLN A 357 11.39 -6.07 25.09
CA GLN A 357 10.08 -5.47 24.79
C GLN A 357 9.61 -4.58 25.96
N LEU A 358 9.65 -5.09 27.19
CA LEU A 358 9.24 -4.33 28.37
C LEU A 358 10.10 -3.07 28.56
N THR A 359 11.42 -3.20 28.40
CA THR A 359 12.35 -2.08 28.49
C THR A 359 12.04 -1.03 27.43
N HIS A 360 11.85 -1.46 26.18
CA HIS A 360 11.53 -0.59 25.06
C HIS A 360 10.18 0.13 25.23
N LYS A 361 9.14 -0.57 25.70
CA LYS A 361 7.83 0.02 25.99
C LYS A 361 7.91 1.06 27.11
N LYS A 362 8.66 0.77 28.18
CA LYS A 362 8.90 1.72 29.28
C LYS A 362 9.60 3.00 28.78
N GLU A 363 10.65 2.86 27.97
CA GLU A 363 11.38 3.99 27.38
C GLU A 363 10.50 4.79 26.41
N THR A 364 9.66 4.10 25.63
CA THR A 364 8.70 4.72 24.71
C THR A 364 7.70 5.55 25.49
N LEU A 365 7.11 5.01 26.55
CA LEU A 365 6.18 5.74 27.43
C LEU A 365 6.83 7.00 28.02
N ALA A 366 8.03 6.90 28.58
CA ALA A 366 8.78 8.05 29.11
C ALA A 366 9.04 9.12 28.03
N THR A 367 9.40 8.68 26.82
CA THR A 367 9.64 9.57 25.67
C THR A 367 8.37 10.28 25.23
N LEU A 368 7.22 9.58 25.21
CA LEU A 368 5.93 10.17 24.87
C LEU A 368 5.49 11.23 25.89
N ILE A 369 5.63 10.95 27.19
CA ILE A 369 5.31 11.91 28.26
C ILE A 369 6.16 13.16 28.10
N LYS A 370 7.48 13.01 27.91
CA LYS A 370 8.41 14.14 27.72
C LYS A 370 8.10 14.96 26.46
N ARG A 371 7.60 14.31 25.41
CA ARG A 371 7.30 14.97 24.13
C ARG A 371 6.02 15.81 24.18
N PHE A 372 4.98 15.31 24.82
CA PHE A 372 3.65 15.92 24.77
C PHE A 372 3.28 16.72 26.04
N THR A 373 4.03 16.57 27.12
CA THR A 373 3.70 17.21 28.40
C THR A 373 4.85 18.03 28.95
N THR A 374 4.52 18.94 29.87
CA THR A 374 5.50 19.73 30.63
C THR A 374 5.95 19.06 31.93
N PHE A 375 5.43 17.87 32.25
CA PHE A 375 5.71 17.17 33.49
C PHE A 375 7.13 16.61 33.53
N LYS A 376 7.86 16.89 34.61
CA LYS A 376 9.25 16.46 34.81
C LYS A 376 9.45 15.55 36.03
N ASP A 377 8.66 15.77 37.08
CA ASP A 377 8.86 15.13 38.39
C ASP A 377 7.75 14.10 38.66
N TYR A 378 7.90 12.89 38.11
CA TYR A 378 6.98 11.77 38.32
C TYR A 378 7.75 10.46 38.54
N HIS A 379 7.16 9.56 39.32
CA HIS A 379 7.64 8.19 39.43
C HIS A 379 7.03 7.32 38.32
N LEU A 380 7.87 6.59 37.58
CA LEU A 380 7.45 5.71 36.48
C LEU A 380 7.78 4.25 36.78
N SER A 381 6.71 3.47 36.97
CA SER A 381 6.72 2.02 37.05
C SER A 381 6.17 1.42 35.75
N PHE A 382 6.49 0.15 35.51
CA PHE A 382 6.01 -0.56 34.32
C PHE A 382 5.74 -2.02 34.65
N MET A 383 4.48 -2.44 34.53
CA MET A 383 4.04 -3.80 34.78
C MET A 383 4.15 -4.67 33.52
N PRO A 384 4.67 -5.90 33.61
CA PRO A 384 4.56 -6.88 32.54
C PRO A 384 3.10 -7.32 32.36
N SER A 385 2.80 -7.91 31.20
CA SER A 385 1.50 -8.53 30.94
C SER A 385 1.30 -9.75 31.84
N ASP A 386 0.07 -9.97 32.30
CA ASP A 386 -0.32 -11.17 33.06
C ASP A 386 -0.15 -12.45 32.23
N GLN A 387 -0.41 -12.35 30.91
CA GLN A 387 -0.32 -13.45 29.96
C GLN A 387 0.37 -12.99 28.67
N GLN A 388 1.35 -13.76 28.21
CA GLN A 388 2.12 -13.45 27.00
C GLN A 388 1.48 -14.02 25.72
N LEU A 389 0.68 -15.07 25.85
CA LEU A 389 -0.02 -15.77 24.77
C LEU A 389 -1.47 -16.00 25.20
N HIS A 390 -2.35 -16.26 24.22
CA HIS A 390 -3.76 -16.59 24.44
C HIS A 390 -4.55 -15.55 25.25
N TYR A 391 -4.14 -14.28 25.19
CA TYR A 391 -4.75 -13.21 25.98
C TYR A 391 -5.90 -12.49 25.23
N LEU A 392 -6.00 -12.62 23.90
CA LEU A 392 -7.09 -12.01 23.14
C LEU A 392 -8.36 -12.84 23.31
N LYS A 393 -9.35 -12.24 23.97
CA LYS A 393 -10.66 -12.84 24.26
C LYS A 393 -11.81 -12.27 23.45
N ASP A 394 -11.54 -11.24 22.65
CA ASP A 394 -12.49 -10.62 21.75
C ASP A 394 -11.74 -10.28 20.46
N VAL A 395 -12.09 -10.95 19.37
CA VAL A 395 -11.40 -10.83 18.09
C VAL A 395 -12.40 -10.65 16.97
N GLN A 396 -11.98 -9.96 15.91
CA GLN A 396 -12.78 -9.77 14.71
C GLN A 396 -11.90 -10.03 13.49
N TYR A 397 -12.35 -10.92 12.60
CA TYR A 397 -11.63 -11.30 11.38
C TYR A 397 -12.54 -11.34 10.18
N ASP A 398 -11.99 -10.95 9.03
CA ASP A 398 -12.67 -11.03 7.74
C ASP A 398 -12.58 -12.45 7.18
N LEU A 399 -13.57 -12.83 6.37
CA LEU A 399 -13.64 -14.09 5.64
C LEU A 399 -13.11 -13.90 4.22
N TYR A 400 -12.13 -14.71 3.83
CA TYR A 400 -11.53 -14.69 2.50
C TYR A 400 -11.74 -16.02 1.78
N ASP A 401 -11.94 -15.95 0.46
CA ASP A 401 -11.99 -17.12 -0.41
C ASP A 401 -10.62 -17.31 -1.08
N TYR A 402 -10.08 -18.51 -0.96
CA TYR A 402 -8.93 -18.96 -1.72
C TYR A 402 -9.25 -20.27 -2.45
N LYS A 403 -9.42 -20.18 -3.78
CA LYS A 403 -9.69 -21.30 -4.69
C LYS A 403 -10.97 -22.10 -4.33
N GLY A 404 -12.01 -21.42 -3.84
CA GLY A 404 -13.29 -22.03 -3.47
C GLY A 404 -13.33 -22.58 -2.04
N THR A 405 -12.31 -22.30 -1.23
CA THR A 405 -12.28 -22.61 0.20
C THR A 405 -12.16 -21.32 0.99
N VAL A 406 -13.02 -21.14 1.99
CA VAL A 406 -13.08 -19.94 2.82
C VAL A 406 -12.29 -20.10 4.11
N TYR A 407 -11.63 -19.02 4.54
CA TYR A 407 -10.80 -18.96 5.75
C TYR A 407 -10.95 -17.60 6.44
N PHE A 408 -10.80 -17.57 7.76
CA PHE A 408 -10.72 -16.33 8.51
C PHE A 408 -9.29 -15.82 8.55
N GLY A 409 -9.16 -14.53 8.26
CA GLY A 409 -7.87 -13.91 8.19
C GLY A 409 -7.90 -12.41 8.28
N GLU A 410 -6.75 -11.85 7.94
CA GLU A 410 -6.58 -10.41 7.82
C GLU A 410 -5.71 -10.09 6.61
N LEU A 411 -6.20 -9.16 5.79
CA LEU A 411 -5.49 -8.68 4.61
C LEU A 411 -4.41 -7.69 5.02
N THR A 412 -3.16 -8.11 4.84
CA THR A 412 -2.00 -7.22 4.92
C THR A 412 -1.71 -6.60 3.56
N LYS A 413 -0.72 -5.71 3.48
CA LYS A 413 -0.27 -5.14 2.20
C LYS A 413 0.26 -6.19 1.21
N GLU A 414 0.61 -7.39 1.68
CA GLU A 414 1.39 -8.38 0.92
C GLU A 414 0.68 -9.72 0.78
N SER A 415 -0.09 -10.11 1.79
CA SER A 415 -0.73 -11.43 1.87
C SER A 415 -1.95 -11.41 2.77
N ILE A 416 -2.72 -12.49 2.74
CA ILE A 416 -3.72 -12.80 3.76
C ILE A 416 -3.02 -13.64 4.83
N THR A 417 -3.21 -13.27 6.10
CA THR A 417 -2.76 -14.09 7.23
C THR A 417 -3.90 -14.89 7.82
N PHE A 418 -3.67 -16.17 8.10
CA PHE A 418 -4.70 -17.07 8.62
C PHE A 418 -4.74 -17.00 10.14
N LYS A 419 -5.92 -16.76 10.71
CA LYS A 419 -6.06 -16.43 12.14
C LYS A 419 -6.62 -17.57 12.98
N SER A 420 -7.03 -18.69 12.37
CA SER A 420 -7.54 -19.88 13.08
C SER A 420 -6.50 -20.58 13.97
N GLN A 421 -5.21 -20.24 13.85
CA GLN A 421 -4.11 -20.74 14.69
C GLN A 421 -3.27 -19.62 15.32
N CYS A 422 -3.86 -18.44 15.53
CA CYS A 422 -3.14 -17.30 16.11
C CYS A 422 -2.78 -17.57 17.58
N LEU A 423 -1.49 -17.50 17.93
CA LEU A 423 -1.02 -17.73 19.31
C LEU A 423 -1.47 -16.65 20.31
N LEU A 424 -1.93 -15.49 19.83
CA LEU A 424 -2.47 -14.43 20.69
C LEU A 424 -3.93 -14.68 21.07
N ASN A 425 -4.68 -15.39 20.23
CA ASN A 425 -6.08 -15.71 20.46
C ASN A 425 -6.19 -16.76 21.56
N ASP A 426 -7.20 -16.59 22.41
CA ASP A 426 -7.62 -17.65 23.32
C ASP A 426 -7.82 -18.97 22.55
N GLU A 427 -7.44 -20.09 23.16
CA GLU A 427 -7.51 -21.40 22.53
C GLU A 427 -8.94 -21.74 22.09
N MET A 428 -9.95 -21.32 22.85
CA MET A 428 -11.36 -21.52 22.53
C MET A 428 -11.76 -20.74 21.28
N ILE A 429 -11.20 -19.54 21.08
CA ILE A 429 -11.44 -18.74 19.88
C ILE A 429 -10.85 -19.43 18.66
N ASN A 430 -9.60 -19.92 18.75
CA ASN A 430 -8.98 -20.67 17.65
C ASN A 430 -9.77 -21.93 17.28
N ALA A 431 -10.21 -22.70 18.28
CA ALA A 431 -11.06 -23.87 18.07
C ALA A 431 -12.40 -23.50 17.41
N THR A 432 -13.01 -22.39 17.84
CA THR A 432 -14.26 -21.89 17.26
C THR A 432 -14.05 -21.43 15.81
N LEU A 433 -12.98 -20.69 15.50
CA LEU A 433 -12.64 -20.27 14.14
C LEU A 433 -12.47 -21.46 13.21
N HIS A 434 -11.69 -22.46 13.62
CA HIS A 434 -11.48 -23.68 12.83
C HIS A 434 -12.82 -24.39 12.55
N TYR A 435 -13.66 -24.54 13.57
CA TYR A 435 -14.99 -25.13 13.40
C TYR A 435 -15.89 -24.32 12.45
N LEU A 436 -15.87 -22.99 12.55
CA LEU A 436 -16.61 -22.13 11.64
C LEU A 436 -16.11 -22.28 10.19
N GLU A 437 -14.80 -22.35 9.97
CA GLU A 437 -14.21 -22.61 8.64
C GLU A 437 -14.71 -23.95 8.07
N GLU A 438 -14.67 -25.03 8.85
CA GLU A 438 -15.16 -26.35 8.43
C GLU A 438 -16.64 -26.31 8.02
N VAL A 439 -17.50 -25.72 8.86
CA VAL A 439 -18.95 -25.65 8.60
C VAL A 439 -19.26 -24.73 7.41
N MET A 440 -18.62 -23.57 7.31
CA MET A 440 -18.85 -22.62 6.21
C MET A 440 -18.41 -23.20 4.87
N ASN A 441 -17.31 -23.96 4.84
CA ASN A 441 -16.87 -24.68 3.65
C ASN A 441 -17.84 -25.80 3.27
N ALA A 442 -18.31 -26.59 4.24
CA ALA A 442 -19.28 -27.65 4.00
C ALA A 442 -20.64 -27.12 3.49
N CYS A 443 -21.03 -25.90 3.88
CA CYS A 443 -22.25 -25.24 3.43
C CYS A 443 -22.05 -24.34 2.19
N HIS A 444 -20.85 -24.35 1.58
CA HIS A 444 -20.50 -23.53 0.41
C HIS A 444 -20.86 -22.04 0.56
N VAL A 445 -20.51 -21.47 1.71
CA VAL A 445 -20.74 -20.05 2.00
C VAL A 445 -19.95 -19.16 1.03
N SER A 446 -20.61 -18.14 0.50
CA SER A 446 -19.96 -17.09 -0.30
C SER A 446 -19.44 -15.96 0.59
N THR A 447 -18.26 -15.44 0.25
CA THR A 447 -17.70 -14.23 0.84
C THR A 447 -18.48 -12.99 0.43
N TYR A 448 -18.31 -11.90 1.19
CA TYR A 448 -19.04 -10.67 0.96
C TYR A 448 -18.66 -10.02 -0.38
N ASP A 449 -19.68 -9.79 -1.21
CA ASP A 449 -19.55 -9.12 -2.50
C ASP A 449 -20.08 -7.69 -2.42
N ASP A 450 -19.20 -6.73 -2.68
CA ASP A 450 -19.47 -5.30 -2.54
C ASP A 450 -20.61 -4.76 -3.44
N PRO A 451 -20.67 -5.11 -4.74
CA PRO A 451 -21.77 -4.73 -5.62
C PRO A 451 -23.13 -5.29 -5.21
N THR A 452 -23.21 -6.59 -4.89
CA THR A 452 -24.49 -7.21 -4.52
C THR A 452 -24.86 -6.99 -3.05
N GLN A 453 -23.88 -6.62 -2.22
CA GLN A 453 -23.95 -6.57 -0.76
C GLN A 453 -24.46 -7.88 -0.15
N LYS A 454 -24.11 -9.03 -0.72
CA LYS A 454 -24.50 -10.37 -0.22
C LYS A 454 -23.26 -11.15 0.23
N GLY A 455 -23.46 -12.22 0.98
CA GLY A 455 -22.37 -13.08 1.49
C GLY A 455 -21.91 -12.69 2.89
N ILE A 456 -20.99 -13.48 3.44
CA ILE A 456 -20.42 -13.28 4.78
C ILE A 456 -19.13 -12.48 4.65
N LYS A 457 -19.05 -11.36 5.38
CA LYS A 457 -17.85 -10.51 5.42
C LYS A 457 -16.82 -11.05 6.40
N GLY A 458 -17.26 -11.53 7.55
CA GLY A 458 -16.37 -11.89 8.64
C GLY A 458 -17.12 -12.35 9.87
N VAL A 459 -16.38 -12.46 10.98
CA VAL A 459 -16.90 -12.86 12.27
C VAL A 459 -16.21 -12.08 13.38
N ARG A 460 -16.97 -11.68 14.40
CA ARG A 460 -16.44 -11.33 15.72
C ARG A 460 -16.72 -12.49 16.68
N ILE A 461 -15.70 -12.92 17.43
CA ILE A 461 -15.82 -13.99 18.40
C ILE A 461 -15.33 -13.48 19.74
N LYS A 462 -16.14 -13.70 20.76
CA LYS A 462 -15.87 -13.28 22.12
C LYS A 462 -15.91 -14.48 23.05
N GLN A 463 -14.77 -14.83 23.62
CA GLN A 463 -14.63 -15.90 24.61
C GLN A 463 -15.29 -15.48 25.92
N VAL A 464 -16.24 -16.28 26.40
CA VAL A 464 -16.95 -16.06 27.66
C VAL A 464 -17.16 -17.38 28.38
N GLU A 465 -16.99 -17.40 29.71
CA GLU A 465 -17.14 -18.63 30.52
C GLU A 465 -16.32 -19.80 29.93
N GLU A 466 -17.00 -20.91 29.59
CA GLU A 466 -16.44 -22.12 28.98
C GLU A 466 -16.69 -22.20 27.45
N GLY A 467 -17.12 -21.10 26.81
CA GLY A 467 -17.44 -21.07 25.38
C GLY A 467 -17.27 -19.69 24.73
N CYS A 468 -18.01 -19.46 23.64
CA CYS A 468 -17.90 -18.26 22.81
C CYS A 468 -19.26 -17.67 22.45
N LEU A 469 -19.32 -16.35 22.34
CA LEU A 469 -20.36 -15.62 21.62
C LEU A 469 -19.84 -15.35 20.20
N VAL A 470 -20.63 -15.71 19.20
CA VAL A 470 -20.27 -15.61 17.78
C VAL A 470 -21.18 -14.60 17.09
N PHE A 471 -20.57 -13.62 16.44
CA PHE A 471 -21.24 -12.54 15.72
C PHE A 471 -20.88 -12.64 14.24
N ILE A 472 -21.80 -13.14 13.41
CA ILE A 472 -21.58 -13.28 11.98
C ILE A 472 -21.89 -11.96 11.29
N GLU A 473 -20.90 -11.42 10.59
CA GLU A 473 -21.05 -10.21 9.79
C GLU A 473 -21.51 -10.58 8.39
N SER A 474 -22.79 -10.34 8.11
CA SER A 474 -23.42 -10.77 6.85
C SER A 474 -24.00 -9.59 6.08
N GLY A 475 -23.94 -9.69 4.75
CA GLY A 475 -24.63 -8.82 3.81
C GLY A 475 -26.15 -8.98 3.88
N ARG A 476 -26.85 -8.48 2.86
CA ARG A 476 -28.31 -8.51 2.75
C ARG A 476 -28.82 -9.95 2.67
N GLY A 477 -29.97 -10.18 3.31
CA GLY A 477 -30.61 -11.50 3.38
C GLY A 477 -30.24 -12.25 4.65
N ASP A 478 -30.93 -13.36 4.90
CA ASP A 478 -30.71 -14.19 6.09
C ASP A 478 -29.57 -15.18 5.90
N LEU A 479 -29.04 -15.65 7.03
CA LEU A 479 -28.05 -16.71 7.01
C LEU A 479 -28.70 -18.01 6.54
N ASN A 480 -27.93 -18.83 5.82
CA ASN A 480 -28.38 -20.15 5.38
C ASN A 480 -28.86 -20.96 6.62
N GLU A 481 -30.07 -21.51 6.55
CA GLU A 481 -30.66 -22.30 7.62
C GLU A 481 -29.79 -23.52 8.00
N GLU A 482 -29.20 -24.20 7.02
CA GLU A 482 -28.31 -25.34 7.24
C GLU A 482 -27.05 -24.92 8.03
N LEU A 483 -26.49 -23.75 7.69
CA LEU A 483 -25.35 -23.17 8.42
C LEU A 483 -25.77 -22.91 9.88
N VAL A 484 -26.90 -22.24 10.08
CA VAL A 484 -27.38 -21.88 11.43
C VAL A 484 -27.62 -23.14 12.28
N GLU A 485 -28.24 -24.19 11.74
CA GLU A 485 -28.49 -25.43 12.48
C GLU A 485 -27.19 -26.16 12.86
N LYS A 486 -26.20 -26.21 11.96
CA LYS A 486 -24.88 -26.78 12.30
C LYS A 486 -24.20 -25.99 13.41
N LEU A 487 -24.22 -24.66 13.34
CA LEU A 487 -23.61 -23.81 14.37
C LEU A 487 -24.30 -23.96 15.73
N LYS A 488 -25.62 -24.09 15.77
CA LYS A 488 -26.38 -24.35 17.01
C LYS A 488 -26.01 -25.68 17.66
N ALA A 489 -25.58 -26.66 16.89
CA ALA A 489 -25.21 -27.97 17.42
C ALA A 489 -23.88 -27.96 18.21
N ASN A 490 -23.02 -26.96 18.00
CA ASN A 490 -21.78 -26.83 18.74
C ASN A 490 -22.02 -26.22 20.13
N LYS A 491 -21.83 -27.03 21.17
CA LYS A 491 -22.01 -26.62 22.58
C LYS A 491 -21.06 -25.51 23.03
N GLN A 492 -19.95 -25.30 22.35
CA GLN A 492 -19.02 -24.20 22.64
C GLN A 492 -19.59 -22.84 22.20
N ILE A 493 -20.56 -22.81 21.29
CA ILE A 493 -21.23 -21.57 20.86
C ILE A 493 -22.38 -21.29 21.83
N LEU A 494 -22.14 -20.40 22.80
CA LEU A 494 -23.10 -20.03 23.84
C LEU A 494 -24.13 -19.01 23.34
N GLY A 495 -23.80 -18.26 22.29
CA GLY A 495 -24.68 -17.28 21.66
C GLY A 495 -24.28 -17.03 20.21
N LEU A 496 -25.28 -16.92 19.34
CA LEU A 496 -25.12 -16.64 17.92
C LEU A 496 -25.90 -15.39 17.55
N TYR A 497 -25.23 -14.45 16.89
CA TYR A 497 -25.79 -13.16 16.47
C TYR A 497 -25.43 -12.89 15.01
N LYS A 498 -26.28 -12.13 14.34
CA LYS A 498 -26.03 -11.60 12.99
C LYS A 498 -25.88 -10.09 13.05
N CYS A 499 -24.79 -9.59 12.50
CA CYS A 499 -24.53 -8.17 12.32
C CYS A 499 -24.69 -7.82 10.83
N GLN A 500 -25.63 -6.92 10.52
CA GLN A 500 -25.89 -6.53 9.14
C GLN A 500 -24.78 -5.60 8.62
N VAL A 501 -24.08 -6.01 7.58
CA VAL A 501 -23.09 -5.19 6.89
C VAL A 501 -23.82 -4.25 5.91
N MET A 502 -23.59 -2.94 6.06
CA MET A 502 -24.18 -1.90 5.22
C MET A 502 -23.10 -1.00 4.63
N ARG A 503 -23.19 -0.72 3.33
CA ARG A 503 -22.29 0.24 2.68
C ARG A 503 -22.89 1.64 2.70
N VAL A 504 -22.17 2.59 3.32
CA VAL A 504 -22.54 4.01 3.41
C VAL A 504 -21.44 4.82 2.71
N GLY A 505 -21.63 5.06 1.41
CA GLY A 505 -20.64 5.72 0.57
C GLY A 505 -19.35 4.91 0.43
N ARG A 506 -18.24 5.44 0.94
CA ARG A 506 -16.92 4.77 0.96
C ARG A 506 -16.68 3.92 2.21
N TYR A 507 -17.59 3.96 3.19
CA TYR A 507 -17.43 3.29 4.47
C TYR A 507 -18.36 2.08 4.60
N ILE A 508 -17.89 1.06 5.31
CA ILE A 508 -18.71 -0.08 5.73
C ILE A 508 -19.14 0.17 7.17
N LYS A 509 -20.44 0.06 7.43
CA LYS A 509 -21.05 0.17 8.76
C LYS A 509 -21.66 -1.18 9.13
N LEU A 510 -21.32 -1.66 10.33
CA LEU A 510 -21.98 -2.81 10.94
C LEU A 510 -23.23 -2.32 11.69
N GLY A 511 -24.36 -2.98 11.44
CA GLY A 511 -25.60 -2.81 12.19
C GLY A 511 -25.52 -3.46 13.57
N SER A 512 -26.43 -3.07 14.46
CA SER A 512 -26.53 -3.67 15.78
C SER A 512 -26.77 -5.20 15.67
N PRO A 513 -26.20 -6.01 16.58
CA PRO A 513 -26.34 -7.45 16.49
C PRO A 513 -27.80 -7.89 16.69
N VAL A 514 -28.28 -8.74 15.80
CA VAL A 514 -29.58 -9.41 15.91
C VAL A 514 -29.33 -10.80 16.48
N HIS A 515 -29.98 -11.12 17.60
CA HIS A 515 -29.88 -12.43 18.24
C HIS A 515 -30.54 -13.52 17.40
N ILE A 516 -29.87 -14.66 17.26
CA ILE A 516 -30.36 -15.85 16.55
C ILE A 516 -30.54 -17.02 17.52
N TYR A 517 -29.54 -17.27 18.37
CA TYR A 517 -29.54 -18.43 19.27
C TYR A 517 -28.73 -18.17 20.54
N GLY A 518 -29.06 -18.91 21.59
CA GLY A 518 -28.28 -18.97 22.82
C GLY A 518 -28.57 -17.82 23.77
N ARG A 519 -27.60 -17.46 24.59
CA ARG A 519 -27.77 -16.52 25.70
C ARG A 519 -27.79 -15.07 25.22
N HIS A 520 -28.39 -14.18 26.01
CA HIS A 520 -28.26 -12.71 25.85
C HIS A 520 -27.27 -12.10 26.86
N HIS A 521 -26.86 -12.88 27.85
CA HIS A 521 -26.01 -12.44 28.94
C HIS A 521 -25.06 -13.57 29.29
N TYR A 522 -23.91 -13.21 29.82
CA TYR A 522 -22.92 -14.15 30.30
C TYR A 522 -22.42 -13.71 31.68
N HIS A 523 -21.84 -14.67 32.40
CA HIS A 523 -21.23 -14.43 33.68
C HIS A 523 -19.72 -14.34 33.52
N LEU A 524 -19.13 -13.34 34.16
CA LEU A 524 -17.69 -13.21 34.26
C LEU A 524 -17.30 -13.22 35.73
N THR A 525 -16.48 -14.19 36.13
CA THR A 525 -16.02 -14.29 37.52
C THR A 525 -14.60 -13.75 37.62
N SER A 526 -14.40 -12.74 38.46
CA SER A 526 -13.08 -12.18 38.77
C SER A 526 -13.00 -11.81 40.24
N GLN A 527 -11.88 -12.15 40.91
CA GLN A 527 -11.67 -11.90 42.34
C GLN A 527 -12.82 -12.39 43.24
N ASN A 528 -13.39 -13.57 42.96
CA ASN A 528 -14.55 -14.16 43.65
C ASN A 528 -15.87 -13.39 43.51
N ILE A 529 -15.92 -12.40 42.63
CA ILE A 529 -17.13 -11.66 42.28
C ILE A 529 -17.60 -12.14 40.91
N THR A 530 -18.88 -12.48 40.78
CA THR A 530 -19.49 -12.86 39.51
C THR A 530 -20.34 -11.72 38.98
N TYR A 531 -19.92 -11.16 37.85
CA TYR A 531 -20.61 -10.10 37.13
C TYR A 531 -21.53 -10.71 36.09
N ARG A 532 -22.75 -10.17 35.96
CA ARG A 532 -23.64 -10.45 34.85
C ARG A 532 -23.44 -9.34 33.81
N LEU A 533 -23.06 -9.72 32.59
CA LEU A 533 -22.82 -8.81 31.49
C LEU A 533 -23.70 -9.17 30.30
N SER A 534 -24.20 -8.15 29.61
CA SER A 534 -24.88 -8.23 28.34
C SER A 534 -23.89 -8.58 27.24
N TYR A 535 -24.37 -9.27 26.21
CA TYR A 535 -23.53 -9.76 25.12
C TYR A 535 -22.71 -8.65 24.42
N GLN A 536 -23.25 -7.43 24.37
CA GLN A 536 -22.62 -6.24 23.77
C GLN A 536 -21.54 -5.61 24.65
N SER A 537 -21.64 -5.76 25.97
CA SER A 537 -20.76 -5.10 26.94
C SER A 537 -19.32 -5.55 26.75
N ASN A 538 -18.42 -4.63 26.41
CA ASN A 538 -17.00 -4.96 26.35
C ASN A 538 -16.50 -5.36 27.75
N PHE A 539 -15.44 -6.17 27.81
CA PHE A 539 -14.80 -6.47 29.08
C PHE A 539 -13.28 -6.44 28.91
N THR A 540 -12.66 -5.50 29.61
CA THR A 540 -11.21 -5.38 29.74
C THR A 540 -10.94 -5.28 31.22
N PHE A 541 -10.35 -6.33 31.81
CA PHE A 541 -10.11 -6.37 33.25
C PHE A 541 -8.67 -6.75 33.54
N ASN A 542 -7.89 -5.77 33.98
CA ASN A 542 -6.52 -5.97 34.45
C ASN A 542 -6.50 -6.03 35.99
N ARG A 543 -6.24 -7.21 36.55
CA ARG A 543 -6.28 -7.45 38.00
C ARG A 543 -5.29 -6.58 38.77
N ASN A 544 -4.08 -6.47 38.25
CA ASN A 544 -3.01 -5.69 38.88
C ASN A 544 -3.35 -4.21 38.84
N LEU A 545 -3.91 -3.74 37.72
CA LEU A 545 -4.35 -2.36 37.58
C LEU A 545 -5.47 -2.01 38.58
N SER A 546 -6.48 -2.88 38.74
CA SER A 546 -7.54 -2.67 39.73
C SER A 546 -6.99 -2.60 41.15
N LYS A 547 -6.02 -3.46 41.49
CA LYS A 547 -5.37 -3.42 42.81
C LYS A 547 -4.66 -2.08 43.05
N THR A 548 -3.86 -1.63 42.08
CA THR A 548 -3.19 -0.32 42.15
C THR A 548 -4.20 0.82 42.27
N LEU A 549 -5.31 0.75 41.52
CA LEU A 549 -6.38 1.73 41.60
C LEU A 549 -6.99 1.80 43.00
N TYR A 550 -7.27 0.65 43.63
CA TYR A 550 -7.84 0.57 44.98
C TYR A 550 -6.90 1.16 46.03
N GLU A 551 -5.61 0.86 45.95
CA GLU A 551 -4.59 1.44 46.84
C GLU A 551 -4.48 2.97 46.68
N LEU A 552 -4.67 3.51 45.48
CA LEU A 552 -4.60 4.94 45.21
C LEU A 552 -5.77 5.75 45.78
N VAL A 553 -6.96 5.16 45.87
CA VAL A 553 -8.19 5.83 46.32
C VAL A 553 -8.68 5.35 47.69
N GLU A 554 -7.97 4.44 48.36
CA GLU A 554 -8.37 3.86 49.66
C GLU A 554 -8.76 4.91 50.72
N LYS A 555 -8.06 6.05 50.73
CA LYS A 555 -8.27 7.14 51.71
C LYS A 555 -9.30 8.19 51.29
N ASP A 556 -9.85 8.08 50.09
CA ASP A 556 -10.80 9.04 49.56
C ASP A 556 -12.22 8.71 50.04
N ASN A 557 -13.09 9.69 50.22
CA ASN A 557 -14.47 9.40 50.60
C ASN A 557 -15.36 9.28 49.36
N HIS A 558 -15.30 10.28 48.47
CA HIS A 558 -16.16 10.36 47.28
C HIS A 558 -15.33 10.28 46.01
N VAL A 559 -15.65 9.30 45.15
CA VAL A 559 -14.95 9.03 43.90
C VAL A 559 -15.95 9.11 42.73
N LEU A 560 -15.57 9.79 41.65
CA LEU A 560 -16.35 9.84 40.41
C LEU A 560 -15.64 9.04 39.32
N ALA A 561 -16.29 8.03 38.76
CA ALA A 561 -15.78 7.23 37.65
C ALA A 561 -16.48 7.64 36.33
N LEU A 562 -15.66 7.96 35.33
CA LEU A 562 -16.06 8.41 34.01
C LEU A 562 -15.65 7.36 32.96
N TYR A 563 -16.53 7.13 31.99
CA TYR A 563 -16.36 6.10 30.95
C TYR A 563 -16.04 4.71 31.52
N CYS A 564 -16.59 4.38 32.69
CA CYS A 564 -16.29 3.13 33.41
C CYS A 564 -16.78 1.85 32.69
N GLY A 565 -17.30 1.95 31.47
CA GLY A 565 -17.87 0.84 30.71
C GLY A 565 -18.93 0.14 31.54
N ASN A 566 -18.71 -1.15 31.84
CA ASN A 566 -19.60 -1.96 32.66
C ASN A 566 -19.42 -1.82 34.19
N GLY A 567 -18.52 -0.93 34.65
CA GLY A 567 -18.25 -0.65 36.07
C GLY A 567 -17.42 -1.72 36.80
N MET A 568 -16.83 -2.68 36.07
CA MET A 568 -16.12 -3.82 36.66
C MET A 568 -14.96 -3.45 37.59
N MET A 569 -14.24 -2.36 37.29
CA MET A 569 -13.17 -1.91 38.16
C MET A 569 -13.72 -1.22 39.42
N GLU A 570 -14.90 -0.60 39.33
CA GLU A 570 -15.48 0.20 40.40
C GLU A 570 -16.24 -0.63 41.44
N TYR A 571 -16.78 -1.81 41.10
CA TYR A 571 -17.54 -2.63 42.06
C TYR A 571 -16.74 -3.07 43.30
N GLY A 572 -15.41 -3.13 43.20
CA GLY A 572 -14.52 -3.48 44.32
C GLY A 572 -14.13 -2.31 45.23
N LEU A 573 -14.53 -1.08 44.90
CA LEU A 573 -14.21 0.10 45.70
C LEU A 573 -15.11 0.17 46.95
N SER A 574 -14.49 0.40 48.11
CA SER A 574 -15.19 0.63 49.38
C SER A 574 -15.71 2.06 49.57
N ASN A 575 -15.27 2.99 48.71
CA ASN A 575 -15.61 4.42 48.76
C ASN A 575 -17.06 4.69 48.35
N GLU A 576 -17.58 5.90 48.56
CA GLU A 576 -18.79 6.37 47.88
C GLU A 576 -18.45 6.65 46.41
N VAL A 577 -18.89 5.78 45.49
CA VAL A 577 -18.53 5.86 44.07
C VAL A 577 -19.72 6.27 43.21
N SER A 578 -19.55 7.33 42.44
CA SER A 578 -20.51 7.73 41.39
C SER A 578 -20.01 7.29 40.02
N CYS A 579 -20.80 6.52 39.28
CA CYS A 579 -20.46 6.00 37.96
C CYS A 579 -21.43 6.54 36.90
N ILE A 580 -20.91 6.89 35.73
CA ILE A 580 -21.71 7.38 34.60
C ILE A 580 -21.61 6.40 33.43
N PHE A 581 -22.77 5.97 32.92
CA PHE A 581 -22.91 5.03 31.82
C PHE A 581 -23.57 5.71 30.61
N ASP A 582 -22.91 5.63 29.46
CA ASP A 582 -23.40 6.18 28.20
C ASP A 582 -24.41 5.24 27.52
N GLU A 583 -24.20 3.93 27.69
CA GLU A 583 -24.94 2.90 26.99
C GLU A 583 -26.04 2.27 27.87
N ASP A 584 -27.21 2.02 27.26
CA ASP A 584 -28.38 1.49 27.95
C ASP A 584 -28.12 0.12 28.57
N TYR A 585 -27.45 -0.76 27.83
CA TYR A 585 -27.16 -2.13 28.26
C TYR A 585 -26.14 -2.17 29.40
N GLU A 586 -25.13 -1.29 29.41
CA GLU A 586 -24.14 -1.20 30.49
C GLU A 586 -24.79 -0.68 31.77
N PHE A 587 -25.67 0.31 31.66
CA PHE A 587 -26.43 0.82 32.79
C PHE A 587 -27.36 -0.24 33.40
N GLU A 588 -28.05 -1.03 32.55
CA GLU A 588 -28.88 -2.13 33.00
C GLU A 588 -28.07 -3.24 33.69
N ASP A 589 -26.92 -3.61 33.13
CA ASP A 589 -25.99 -4.55 33.75
C ASP A 589 -25.52 -4.03 35.12
N ALA A 590 -25.18 -2.75 35.22
CA ALA A 590 -24.73 -2.14 36.45
C ALA A 590 -25.80 -2.13 37.54
N LEU A 591 -27.06 -1.83 37.20
CA LEU A 591 -28.18 -1.92 38.14
C LEU A 591 -28.36 -3.35 38.69
N ARG A 592 -28.25 -4.36 37.83
CA ARG A 592 -28.38 -5.77 38.23
C ARG A 592 -27.20 -6.21 39.09
N ASN A 593 -25.97 -5.87 38.71
CA ASN A 593 -24.77 -6.22 39.46
C ASN A 593 -24.74 -5.52 40.82
N LYS A 594 -25.04 -4.22 40.89
CA LYS A 594 -25.19 -3.48 42.15
C LYS A 594 -26.16 -4.18 43.10
N LYS A 595 -27.32 -4.62 42.60
CA LYS A 595 -28.32 -5.34 43.40
C LYS A 595 -27.81 -6.72 43.84
N ASN A 596 -27.20 -7.49 42.95
CA ASN A 596 -26.71 -8.84 43.26
C ASN A 596 -25.58 -8.83 44.29
N LEU A 597 -24.74 -7.80 44.25
CA LEU A 597 -23.59 -7.62 45.15
C LEU A 597 -23.93 -6.83 46.42
N ASN A 598 -25.18 -6.39 46.58
CA ASN A 598 -25.64 -5.56 47.70
C ASN A 598 -24.80 -4.29 47.92
N LEU A 599 -24.35 -3.65 46.85
CA LEU A 599 -23.51 -2.45 46.92
C LEU A 599 -24.39 -1.22 47.19
N ILE A 600 -24.29 -0.69 48.42
CA ILE A 600 -25.01 0.52 48.85
C ILE A 600 -24.25 1.81 48.54
N ASN A 601 -22.93 1.72 48.45
CA ASN A 601 -21.98 2.82 48.28
C ASN A 601 -21.78 3.26 46.82
N MET A 602 -22.46 2.63 45.87
CA MET A 602 -22.30 2.89 44.44
C MET A 602 -23.53 3.60 43.85
N HIS A 603 -23.37 4.82 43.34
CA HIS A 603 -24.40 5.62 42.69
C HIS A 603 -24.26 5.55 41.17
N LEU A 604 -25.34 5.22 40.47
CA LEU A 604 -25.31 5.00 39.02
C LEU A 604 -26.07 6.11 38.30
N TYR A 605 -25.47 6.69 37.27
CA TYR A 605 -26.07 7.72 36.43
C TYR A 605 -26.03 7.29 34.96
N LYS A 606 -27.08 7.65 34.22
CA LYS A 606 -27.21 7.39 32.79
C LYS A 606 -27.12 8.68 32.00
N GLY A 607 -26.47 8.62 30.83
CA GLY A 607 -26.42 9.68 29.83
C GLY A 607 -25.00 10.16 29.54
N PRO A 608 -24.85 11.11 28.59
CA PRO A 608 -23.56 11.50 28.03
C PRO A 608 -22.53 11.86 29.12
N VAL A 609 -21.43 11.09 29.18
CA VAL A 609 -20.43 11.14 30.26
C VAL A 609 -19.92 12.56 30.49
N GLU A 610 -19.54 13.32 29.45
CA GLU A 610 -18.96 14.65 29.63
C GLU A 610 -19.97 15.66 30.18
N GLN A 611 -21.20 15.63 29.67
CA GLN A 611 -22.26 16.54 30.10
C GLN A 611 -22.67 16.24 31.53
N ARG A 612 -22.80 14.95 31.86
CA ARG A 612 -23.20 14.49 33.18
C ARG A 612 -22.08 14.72 34.20
N ALA A 613 -20.82 14.52 33.81
CA ALA A 613 -19.66 14.85 34.64
C ALA A 613 -19.64 16.34 35.00
N SER A 614 -19.83 17.24 34.04
CA SER A 614 -19.88 18.69 34.28
C SER A 614 -20.99 19.08 35.28
N GLN A 615 -22.17 18.46 35.17
CA GLN A 615 -23.28 18.67 36.12
C GLN A 615 -22.99 18.15 37.53
N LEU A 616 -22.36 16.98 37.65
CA LEU A 616 -22.05 16.37 38.94
C LEU A 616 -20.92 17.12 39.65
N LEU A 617 -19.86 17.49 38.92
CA LEU A 617 -18.70 18.21 39.44
C LEU A 617 -19.03 19.64 39.89
N SER A 618 -20.09 20.25 39.35
CA SER A 618 -20.55 21.58 39.78
C SER A 618 -21.46 21.55 41.02
N ARG A 619 -22.07 20.41 41.33
CA ARG A 619 -23.06 20.27 42.42
C ARG A 619 -22.53 19.52 43.64
N ASN A 620 -21.59 18.62 43.44
CA ASN A 620 -21.07 17.72 44.47
C ASN A 620 -19.55 17.89 44.62
N HIS A 621 -19.03 17.57 45.80
CA HIS A 621 -17.59 17.48 46.04
C HIS A 621 -17.10 16.04 45.85
N TYR A 622 -16.02 15.86 45.09
CA TYR A 622 -15.33 14.59 44.92
C TYR A 622 -13.86 14.75 45.26
N ASP A 623 -13.31 13.79 46.02
CA ASP A 623 -11.89 13.76 46.37
C ASP A 623 -11.04 13.35 45.16
N SER A 624 -11.53 12.35 44.42
CA SER A 624 -10.86 11.78 43.24
C SER A 624 -11.81 11.57 42.06
N VAL A 625 -11.27 11.70 40.85
CA VAL A 625 -11.94 11.28 39.61
C VAL A 625 -11.11 10.22 38.91
N ILE A 626 -11.76 9.14 38.48
CA ILE A 626 -11.20 8.08 37.64
C ILE A 626 -11.75 8.27 36.23
N VAL A 627 -10.88 8.34 35.22
CA VAL A 627 -11.26 8.48 33.81
C VAL A 627 -10.69 7.29 33.04
N HIS A 628 -11.56 6.48 32.45
CA HIS A 628 -11.16 5.36 31.59
C HIS A 628 -11.20 5.80 30.12
N LEU A 629 -10.06 5.76 29.43
CA LEU A 629 -9.90 6.15 28.03
C LEU A 629 -9.49 4.94 27.20
N GLU A 630 -10.45 4.09 26.85
CA GLU A 630 -10.25 2.99 25.91
C GLU A 630 -10.29 3.48 24.46
N ASN A 631 -11.44 4.01 24.03
CA ASN A 631 -11.68 4.50 22.65
C ASN A 631 -11.94 6.02 22.58
N HIS A 632 -11.78 6.74 23.69
CA HIS A 632 -12.07 8.16 23.81
C HIS A 632 -10.79 8.97 23.96
N GLN A 633 -10.71 10.10 23.25
CA GLN A 633 -9.70 11.11 23.53
C GLN A 633 -10.12 11.98 24.70
N PHE A 634 -9.15 12.55 25.41
CA PHE A 634 -9.46 13.45 26.52
C PHE A 634 -10.13 14.72 26.01
N SER A 635 -11.37 14.96 26.45
CA SER A 635 -12.20 16.04 25.91
C SER A 635 -11.89 17.40 26.53
N SER A 636 -12.11 18.47 25.76
CA SER A 636 -12.00 19.85 26.24
C SER A 636 -13.04 20.17 27.33
N ILE A 637 -14.22 19.55 27.28
CA ILE A 637 -15.29 19.70 28.29
C ILE A 637 -14.84 19.15 29.65
N LEU A 638 -14.21 17.97 29.67
CA LEU A 638 -13.66 17.40 30.89
C LEU A 638 -12.48 18.23 31.40
N SER A 639 -11.59 18.67 30.50
CA SER A 639 -10.49 19.57 30.88
C SER A 639 -10.98 20.87 31.51
N GLN A 640 -12.07 21.46 31.01
CA GLN A 640 -12.68 22.66 31.58
C GLN A 640 -13.35 22.37 32.92
N SER A 641 -14.05 21.25 33.03
CA SER A 641 -14.71 20.85 34.28
C SER A 641 -13.69 20.61 35.40
N PHE A 642 -12.55 19.98 35.10
CA PHE A 642 -11.46 19.78 36.07
C PHE A 642 -10.71 21.05 36.44
N TYR A 643 -10.70 22.06 35.56
CA TYR A 643 -10.11 23.37 35.84
C TYR A 643 -10.95 24.15 36.86
N HIS A 644 -12.28 24.09 36.75
CA HIS A 644 -13.21 24.83 37.61
C HIS A 644 -13.56 24.12 38.93
N SER A 645 -13.13 22.88 39.13
CA SER A 645 -13.54 22.06 40.28
C SER A 645 -12.43 21.86 41.30
N ASP A 646 -12.84 21.76 42.57
CA ASP A 646 -12.19 21.31 43.82
C ASP A 646 -11.26 20.08 43.82
N ILE A 647 -11.07 19.39 42.69
CA ILE A 647 -10.66 17.98 42.71
C ILE A 647 -9.18 17.85 43.08
N LYS A 648 -8.88 17.05 44.10
CA LYS A 648 -7.51 16.86 44.58
C LYS A 648 -6.72 15.95 43.66
N ARG A 649 -7.34 14.88 43.16
CA ARG A 649 -6.68 13.85 42.37
C ARG A 649 -7.50 13.43 41.15
N VAL A 650 -6.83 13.30 40.00
CA VAL A 650 -7.40 12.74 38.78
C VAL A 650 -6.55 11.55 38.37
N ILE A 651 -7.17 10.39 38.22
CA ILE A 651 -6.55 9.14 37.78
C ILE A 651 -7.06 8.86 36.37
N VAL A 652 -6.16 8.82 35.39
CA VAL A 652 -6.52 8.50 34.01
C VAL A 652 -5.94 7.14 33.65
N ILE A 653 -6.79 6.21 33.24
CA ILE A 653 -6.40 4.91 32.70
C ILE A 653 -6.61 4.97 31.19
N SER A 654 -5.57 4.66 30.41
CA SER A 654 -5.68 4.70 28.95
C SER A 654 -4.98 3.54 28.28
N ASP A 655 -5.68 2.98 27.29
CA ASP A 655 -5.20 1.91 26.41
C ASP A 655 -4.54 2.43 25.13
N ASP A 656 -4.70 3.73 24.83
CA ASP A 656 -3.99 4.49 23.79
C ASP A 656 -3.26 5.67 24.42
N VAL A 657 -2.11 5.36 25.03
CA VAL A 657 -1.23 6.36 25.65
C VAL A 657 -0.86 7.48 24.68
N TYR A 658 -0.62 7.16 23.40
CA TYR A 658 -0.23 8.17 22.41
C TYR A 658 -1.38 9.16 22.15
N GLY A 659 -2.59 8.65 21.89
CA GLY A 659 -3.79 9.45 21.71
C GLY A 659 -4.11 10.30 22.93
N PHE A 660 -4.06 9.72 24.13
CA PHE A 660 -4.26 10.46 25.38
C PHE A 660 -3.24 11.60 25.55
N LEU A 661 -1.93 11.31 25.50
CA LEU A 661 -0.90 12.32 25.72
C LEU A 661 -0.95 13.42 24.66
N LYS A 662 -1.23 13.07 23.40
CA LYS A 662 -1.47 14.04 22.34
C LYS A 662 -2.70 14.90 22.61
N SER A 663 -3.78 14.31 23.12
CA SER A 663 -5.02 15.02 23.41
C SER A 663 -4.87 16.04 24.54
N ILE A 664 -4.06 15.79 25.57
CA ILE A 664 -3.78 16.77 26.65
C ILE A 664 -2.75 17.85 26.27
N HIS A 665 -2.07 17.69 25.13
CA HIS A 665 -1.16 18.69 24.57
C HIS A 665 -1.90 19.74 23.73
N SER A 666 -3.14 19.47 23.32
CA SER A 666 -3.90 20.38 22.46
C SER A 666 -4.20 21.71 23.16
N TYR A 667 -4.35 22.78 22.38
CA TYR A 667 -4.53 24.15 22.90
C TYR A 667 -5.73 24.25 23.87
N ASP A 668 -6.80 23.52 23.59
CA ASP A 668 -8.05 23.58 24.36
C ASP A 668 -8.02 22.76 25.67
N THR A 669 -7.09 21.82 25.80
CA THR A 669 -6.96 20.90 26.96
C THR A 669 -5.73 21.17 27.84
N MET A 670 -4.88 22.13 27.44
CA MET A 670 -3.67 22.49 28.20
C MET A 670 -3.97 22.95 29.63
N ARG A 671 -5.22 23.35 29.92
CA ARG A 671 -5.73 23.70 31.26
C ARG A 671 -5.40 22.63 32.30
N MET A 672 -5.49 21.35 31.95
CA MET A 672 -5.14 20.27 32.88
C MET A 672 -3.67 20.34 33.32
N GLN A 673 -2.74 20.59 32.39
CA GLN A 673 -1.30 20.73 32.69
C GLN A 673 -0.99 21.97 33.55
N THR A 674 -1.85 23.00 33.49
CA THR A 674 -1.69 24.19 34.33
C THR A 674 -2.07 23.94 35.79
N CYS A 675 -3.17 23.22 36.04
CA CYS A 675 -3.74 23.04 37.38
C CYS A 675 -3.23 21.80 38.12
N TYR A 676 -2.74 20.79 37.40
CA TYR A 676 -2.30 19.54 37.99
C TYR A 676 -0.82 19.29 37.73
N LYS A 677 -0.17 18.53 38.63
CA LYS A 677 1.13 17.91 38.44
C LYS A 677 0.94 16.40 38.28
N LEU A 678 1.67 15.79 37.36
CA LEU A 678 1.77 14.33 37.26
C LEU A 678 2.71 13.82 38.36
N THR A 679 2.24 12.94 39.24
CA THR A 679 3.04 12.42 40.36
C THR A 679 3.47 10.98 40.16
N TYR A 680 2.61 10.17 39.54
CA TYR A 680 2.83 8.73 39.37
C TYR A 680 2.32 8.27 38.01
N VAL A 681 3.07 7.38 37.38
CA VAL A 681 2.69 6.68 36.15
C VAL A 681 2.98 5.20 36.32
N GLU A 682 1.96 4.39 36.12
CA GLU A 682 2.09 2.94 36.00
C GLU A 682 1.83 2.57 34.53
N GLY A 683 2.89 2.34 33.78
CA GLY A 683 2.76 1.74 32.44
C GLY A 683 2.46 0.26 32.55
N PHE A 684 1.81 -0.32 31.54
CA PHE A 684 1.65 -1.76 31.47
C PHE A 684 1.75 -2.27 30.02
N ASP A 685 2.27 -3.49 29.90
CA ASP A 685 2.30 -4.22 28.63
C ASP A 685 0.87 -4.69 28.29
N LYS A 686 0.13 -3.85 27.56
CA LYS A 686 -1.27 -4.13 27.18
C LYS A 686 -1.39 -5.37 26.29
N ALA A 687 -0.48 -5.52 25.33
CA ALA A 687 -0.48 -6.61 24.37
C ALA A 687 0.96 -7.03 24.08
N HIS A 688 1.31 -8.25 24.52
CA HIS A 688 2.63 -8.81 24.31
C HIS A 688 2.90 -9.02 22.82
N TYR A 689 4.16 -8.91 22.37
CA TYR A 689 4.55 -8.96 20.95
C TYR A 689 4.03 -7.82 20.05
N THR A 690 3.23 -6.88 20.55
CA THR A 690 2.80 -5.69 19.81
C THR A 690 3.48 -4.43 20.36
N SER A 691 3.32 -3.30 19.67
CA SER A 691 3.80 -2.00 20.14
C SER A 691 2.86 -1.30 21.13
N GLU A 692 1.71 -1.90 21.46
CA GLU A 692 0.71 -1.28 22.31
C GLU A 692 1.16 -1.16 23.77
N ILE A 693 0.89 0.00 24.35
CA ILE A 693 1.24 0.36 25.72
C ILE A 693 -0.01 0.95 26.35
N GLY A 694 -0.41 0.40 27.50
CA GLY A 694 -1.40 1.03 28.36
C GLY A 694 -0.72 1.79 29.50
N GLY A 695 -1.46 2.71 30.13
CA GLY A 695 -0.93 3.46 31.25
C GLY A 695 -2.01 4.00 32.19
N LEU A 696 -1.68 4.01 33.48
CA LEU A 696 -2.40 4.73 34.53
C LEU A 696 -1.57 5.94 34.94
N PHE A 697 -2.20 7.12 34.91
CA PHE A 697 -1.59 8.41 35.17
C PHE A 697 -2.27 9.06 36.37
N VAL A 698 -1.51 9.39 37.41
CA VAL A 698 -2.02 10.05 38.61
C VAL A 698 -1.61 11.52 38.60
N PHE A 699 -2.62 12.37 38.52
CA PHE A 699 -2.51 13.81 38.56
C PHE A 699 -3.00 14.31 39.91
N VAL A 700 -2.21 15.18 40.54
CA VAL A 700 -2.57 15.83 41.81
C VAL A 700 -2.62 17.33 41.57
N ARG A 701 -3.62 18.01 42.12
CA ARG A 701 -3.76 19.45 41.95
C ARG A 701 -2.57 20.20 42.57
N LYS A 702 -2.13 21.26 41.92
CA LYS A 702 -0.98 22.08 42.33
C LYS A 702 -1.25 22.92 43.56
#